data_AF-A0A966FRX7-F1
#
_entry.id   AF-A0A966FRX7-F1
#
_cell.length_a   1.000
_cell.length_b   1.000
_cell.length_c   1.000
_cell.angle_alpha   90.00
_cell.angle_beta   90.00
_cell.angle_gamma   90.00
#
_symmetry.space_group_name_H-M   'P 1'
#
loop_
_entity.id
_entity.type
_entity.pdbx_description
1 polymer ?
#
loop_
_entity_poly.entity_id
_entity_poly.type
_entity_poly.pdbx_seq_one_letter_code
_entity_poly.pdbx_strand_id
1 'polypeptide(L)'
;MSAHLKQDAPVTDNRLDDMKQGVLGTATSRVEGLLKVTGTAPYAAEYPIDGCAEGVLVTSTIAKGEVTAIDEDSVLSMPGVIAVIDHPSLTARPAQGTAGEAPAQPARKVGYFGQPVAVVVAESFEQARDAAKQLKVTYRADDDVAFDPEAVDAEAQDGATSQGDLAHAMKEASASVDVTYRTEGHSSAAMEPHAAIAQWDGDTLTVHASLQMLNYNISELADSLGLDEGKVRLIARYVGGGFGSKLGISEETVAASVAAMRLDRPVRVVMSRQQVLQCIMRRSETRQRFRLAAGADGKLTGFGHEARVSNLPGESFAEPVLQSSHFLYAGENRELSMEVARIHRMTAGSVRAPGEAVGMPALECAMDMLAEELALDPVELRLRNIPEKHPASGLPFSSHKLAECLQQGAEAFGWDSGPRTPRHTREGEWWIGTGMASAARVHNVGEAKARVTLKADGTALVETDMTDIGTGTYTILAQLVGEMLGLPIDDVLVELGDTRHPRGPGSGGSWGAASIGSAAYLACKALRETLAERAGMTETDLALRDGGVVGGASLEELLNGETLVEEGHYEPGDVTDDYTAAGYGAFFARVRVNRFTGETRMEHMLGAFGFGRVLNTRTARSQCIGGMTWSIGAALTEAMLFDPVDGHLANCDLAEYHVPVNRDVPDLDVLFVEERDGVASPIQAKGIGELGMCGGAGAIANAIYNACGARVLDFPMTPDRVLAAMPD
;
A
#
# COMPACT_ATOMS: atom_id res chain seq x y z
N MET A 1 19.76 -19.60 -19.44
CA MET A 1 20.76 -18.54 -19.11
C MET A 1 20.01 -17.47 -18.30
N SER A 2 20.55 -16.28 -18.03
CA SER A 2 19.73 -15.18 -17.48
C SER A 2 19.47 -14.17 -18.59
N ALA A 3 18.21 -13.93 -18.90
CA ALA A 3 17.76 -12.89 -19.81
C ALA A 3 17.67 -11.57 -19.04
N HIS A 4 18.75 -10.80 -19.08
CA HIS A 4 18.90 -9.58 -18.29
C HIS A 4 18.61 -8.32 -19.13
N LEU A 5 17.81 -7.40 -18.57
CA LEU A 5 17.62 -6.05 -19.05
C LEU A 5 17.76 -5.04 -17.90
N LYS A 6 18.76 -4.16 -18.00
CA LYS A 6 18.78 -2.86 -17.33
C LYS A 6 18.11 -1.83 -18.26
N GLN A 7 17.03 -1.20 -17.81
CA GLN A 7 16.23 -0.32 -18.66
C GLN A 7 16.78 1.12 -18.68
N ASP A 8 17.74 1.38 -19.56
CA ASP A 8 18.34 2.72 -19.72
C ASP A 8 17.59 3.61 -20.73
N ALA A 9 16.58 3.07 -21.44
CA ALA A 9 15.81 3.82 -22.44
C ALA A 9 14.33 3.37 -22.48
N PRO A 10 13.42 4.20 -23.03
CA PRO A 10 12.03 3.82 -23.19
C PRO A 10 11.86 2.63 -24.13
N VAL A 11 11.01 1.67 -23.75
CA VAL A 11 10.63 0.52 -24.58
C VAL A 11 9.56 0.96 -25.58
N THR A 12 9.87 0.86 -26.87
CA THR A 12 9.01 1.36 -27.95
C THR A 12 8.22 0.27 -28.67
N ASP A 13 8.61 -0.99 -28.51
CA ASP A 13 7.89 -2.13 -29.06
C ASP A 13 6.71 -2.53 -28.16
N ASN A 14 5.51 -2.50 -28.71
CA ASN A 14 4.28 -2.91 -28.03
C ASN A 14 4.11 -4.44 -28.07
N ARG A 15 5.19 -5.20 -27.80
CA ARG A 15 5.27 -6.63 -28.15
C ARG A 15 4.10 -7.48 -27.63
N LEU A 16 3.60 -7.17 -26.43
CA LEU A 16 2.45 -7.84 -25.82
C LEU A 16 1.12 -7.58 -26.54
N ASP A 17 0.97 -6.49 -27.30
CA ASP A 17 -0.22 -6.23 -28.12
C ASP A 17 -0.27 -7.11 -29.39
N ASP A 18 0.88 -7.67 -29.81
CA ASP A 18 0.98 -8.50 -31.01
C ASP A 18 0.80 -10.00 -30.76
N MET A 19 0.76 -10.42 -29.49
CA MET A 19 0.56 -11.82 -29.10
C MET A 19 -0.79 -12.37 -29.54
N LYS A 20 -0.89 -13.70 -29.65
CA LYS A 20 -2.02 -14.39 -30.32
C LYS A 20 -2.89 -15.23 -29.40
N GLN A 21 -2.53 -15.38 -28.13
CA GLN A 21 -3.30 -16.18 -27.19
C GLN A 21 -4.57 -15.45 -26.73
N GLY A 22 -4.47 -14.14 -26.48
CA GLY A 22 -5.62 -13.30 -26.13
C GLY A 22 -6.11 -13.51 -24.69
N VAL A 23 -5.22 -13.86 -23.77
CA VAL A 23 -5.49 -14.04 -22.35
C VAL A 23 -5.09 -12.83 -21.51
N LEU A 24 -4.06 -12.07 -21.88
CA LEU A 24 -3.61 -10.88 -21.13
C LEU A 24 -4.65 -9.74 -21.20
N GLY A 25 -4.83 -9.02 -20.09
CA GLY A 25 -5.78 -7.90 -19.98
C GLY A 25 -7.25 -8.33 -19.82
N THR A 26 -7.59 -9.58 -20.12
CA THR A 26 -8.95 -10.10 -19.94
C THR A 26 -9.38 -10.18 -18.47
N ALA A 27 -10.69 -10.23 -18.23
CA ALA A 27 -11.30 -10.24 -16.90
C ALA A 27 -11.27 -11.65 -16.25
N THR A 28 -10.15 -12.36 -16.37
CA THR A 28 -9.99 -13.71 -15.84
C THR A 28 -10.10 -13.73 -14.32
N SER A 29 -10.82 -14.73 -13.81
CA SER A 29 -10.90 -15.02 -12.37
C SER A 29 -9.52 -15.34 -11.80
N ARG A 30 -9.37 -15.15 -10.50
CA ARG A 30 -8.14 -15.53 -9.80
C ARG A 30 -7.85 -17.02 -9.94
N VAL A 31 -6.65 -17.38 -10.38
CA VAL A 31 -6.22 -18.79 -10.52
C VAL A 31 -6.18 -19.50 -9.17
N GLU A 32 -5.85 -18.76 -8.10
CA GLU A 32 -5.88 -19.24 -6.72
C GLU A 32 -7.28 -19.09 -6.06
N GLY A 33 -8.29 -18.66 -6.83
CA GLY A 33 -9.61 -18.30 -6.33
C GLY A 33 -10.33 -19.46 -5.64
N LEU A 34 -10.26 -20.68 -6.21
CA LEU A 34 -10.88 -21.86 -5.63
C LEU A 34 -10.36 -22.11 -4.20
N LEU A 35 -9.02 -22.09 -4.02
CA LEU A 35 -8.39 -22.32 -2.73
C LEU A 35 -8.86 -21.33 -1.66
N LYS A 36 -9.01 -20.05 -2.04
CA LYS A 36 -9.47 -18.98 -1.14
C LYS A 36 -10.94 -19.13 -0.77
N VAL A 37 -11.83 -19.50 -1.70
CA VAL A 37 -13.27 -19.61 -1.41
C VAL A 37 -13.66 -20.93 -0.73
N THR A 38 -12.80 -21.96 -0.80
CA THR A 38 -13.02 -23.25 -0.10
C THR A 38 -12.27 -23.36 1.22
N GLY A 39 -11.51 -22.34 1.63
CA GLY A 39 -10.75 -22.35 2.89
C GLY A 39 -9.59 -23.34 2.89
N THR A 40 -8.92 -23.52 1.73
CA THR A 40 -7.80 -24.46 1.57
C THR A 40 -6.50 -23.78 1.16
N ALA A 41 -6.48 -22.45 1.02
CA ALA A 41 -5.26 -21.65 0.91
C ALA A 41 -4.66 -21.47 2.32
N PRO A 42 -3.49 -22.06 2.66
CA PRO A 42 -2.92 -21.93 3.99
C PRO A 42 -2.33 -20.53 4.21
N TYR A 43 -2.91 -19.77 5.13
CA TYR A 43 -2.33 -18.55 5.67
C TYR A 43 -1.25 -18.86 6.72
N ALA A 44 -0.54 -17.84 7.22
CA ALA A 44 0.71 -18.05 7.98
C ALA A 44 0.55 -18.97 9.21
N ALA A 45 -0.59 -18.88 9.91
CA ALA A 45 -0.91 -19.67 11.10
C ALA A 45 -1.50 -21.07 10.83
N GLU A 46 -1.72 -21.43 9.56
CA GLU A 46 -2.58 -22.56 9.16
C GLU A 46 -1.79 -23.74 8.58
N TYR A 47 -0.46 -23.65 8.51
CA TYR A 47 0.36 -24.77 8.08
C TYR A 47 0.31 -25.91 9.11
N PRO A 48 0.07 -27.17 8.67
CA PRO A 48 -0.04 -28.31 9.58
C PRO A 48 1.35 -28.74 10.07
N ILE A 49 1.73 -28.29 11.27
CA ILE A 49 3.02 -28.59 11.89
C ILE A 49 2.81 -29.40 13.18
N ASP A 50 3.37 -30.61 13.21
CA ASP A 50 3.27 -31.50 14.36
C ASP A 50 4.03 -30.95 15.59
N GLY A 51 3.45 -31.12 16.77
CA GLY A 51 4.09 -30.72 18.03
C GLY A 51 4.27 -29.21 18.22
N CYS A 52 3.59 -28.37 17.42
CA CYS A 52 3.70 -26.92 17.52
C CYS A 52 3.21 -26.39 18.87
N ALA A 53 4.06 -25.62 19.57
CA ALA A 53 3.68 -24.88 20.78
C ALA A 53 3.15 -23.48 20.41
N GLU A 54 2.45 -22.84 21.35
CA GLU A 54 1.75 -21.58 21.13
C GLU A 54 2.40 -20.47 21.94
N GLY A 55 2.79 -19.38 21.29
CA GLY A 55 3.37 -18.20 21.90
C GLY A 55 2.41 -17.02 21.87
N VAL A 56 2.37 -16.26 22.97
CA VAL A 56 1.62 -15.01 23.10
C VAL A 56 2.56 -13.90 23.56
N LEU A 57 2.60 -12.80 22.80
CA LEU A 57 3.39 -11.62 23.16
C LEU A 57 2.85 -11.00 24.45
N VAL A 58 3.77 -10.52 25.29
CA VAL A 58 3.49 -9.68 26.45
C VAL A 58 3.91 -8.26 26.11
N THR A 59 3.03 -7.30 26.33
CA THR A 59 3.20 -5.91 25.92
C THR A 59 3.33 -4.97 27.10
N SER A 60 4.04 -3.86 26.88
CA SER A 60 4.26 -2.81 27.88
C SER A 60 2.95 -2.14 28.30
N THR A 61 2.81 -1.87 29.60
CA THR A 61 1.70 -1.09 30.18
C THR A 61 2.08 0.35 30.53
N ILE A 62 3.25 0.82 30.06
CA ILE A 62 3.69 2.21 30.16
C ILE A 62 4.08 2.71 28.76
N ALA A 63 4.03 4.02 28.54
CA ALA A 63 4.41 4.60 27.25
C ALA A 63 5.90 4.89 27.09
N LYS A 64 6.61 5.18 28.18
CA LYS A 64 8.04 5.47 28.13
C LYS A 64 8.73 5.11 29.42
N GLY A 65 9.89 4.47 29.32
CA GLY A 65 10.71 4.13 30.48
C GLY A 65 11.51 2.86 30.26
N GLU A 66 11.59 2.03 31.28
CA GLU A 66 12.43 0.82 31.30
C GLU A 66 11.78 -0.36 32.01
N VAL A 67 11.91 -1.55 31.42
CA VAL A 67 11.58 -2.83 32.04
C VAL A 67 12.68 -3.20 33.02
N THR A 68 12.40 -3.07 34.32
CA THR A 68 13.36 -3.36 35.40
C THR A 68 13.41 -4.84 35.78
N ALA A 69 12.30 -5.57 35.63
CA ALA A 69 12.23 -6.99 35.90
C ALA A 69 11.06 -7.65 35.14
N ILE A 70 11.27 -8.91 34.72
CA ILE A 70 10.23 -9.82 34.23
C ILE A 70 10.30 -11.06 35.14
N ASP A 71 9.26 -11.31 35.93
CA ASP A 71 9.21 -12.38 36.93
C ASP A 71 8.62 -13.65 36.29
N GLU A 72 9.47 -14.44 35.62
CA GLU A 72 9.05 -15.66 34.92
C GLU A 72 8.40 -16.68 35.87
N ASP A 73 8.90 -16.79 37.11
CA ASP A 73 8.40 -17.70 38.14
C ASP A 73 6.92 -17.44 38.48
N SER A 74 6.43 -16.21 38.22
CA SER A 74 5.03 -15.86 38.43
C SER A 74 4.06 -16.67 37.56
N VAL A 75 4.53 -17.29 36.48
CA VAL A 75 3.70 -18.06 35.54
C VAL A 75 4.26 -19.43 35.16
N LEU A 76 5.55 -19.73 35.37
CA LEU A 76 6.14 -21.02 35.00
C LEU A 76 5.49 -22.24 35.68
N SER A 77 4.83 -22.04 36.82
CA SER A 77 4.07 -23.11 37.50
C SER A 77 2.63 -23.28 36.99
N MET A 78 2.16 -22.41 36.10
CA MET A 78 0.83 -22.51 35.52
C MET A 78 0.74 -23.70 34.54
N PRO A 79 -0.43 -24.36 34.42
CA PRO A 79 -0.58 -25.53 33.56
C PRO A 79 -0.17 -25.27 32.11
N GLY A 80 0.73 -26.11 31.59
CA GLY A 80 1.14 -26.13 30.18
C GLY A 80 2.09 -25.01 29.77
N VAL A 81 2.49 -24.11 30.66
CA VAL A 81 3.53 -23.11 30.37
C VAL A 81 4.87 -23.82 30.18
N ILE A 82 5.53 -23.52 29.07
CA ILE A 82 6.82 -24.10 28.67
C ILE A 82 7.95 -23.13 28.99
N ALA A 83 7.79 -21.86 28.62
CA ALA A 83 8.82 -20.85 28.80
C ALA A 83 8.26 -19.42 28.81
N VAL A 84 9.01 -18.52 29.45
CA VAL A 84 8.95 -17.08 29.24
C VAL A 84 10.26 -16.66 28.58
N ILE A 85 10.20 -15.80 27.57
CA ILE A 85 11.37 -15.42 26.77
C ILE A 85 11.43 -13.90 26.63
N ASP A 86 12.48 -13.29 27.20
CA ASP A 86 12.84 -11.87 27.07
C ASP A 86 14.19 -11.71 26.34
N HIS A 87 14.25 -12.10 25.05
CA HIS A 87 15.51 -12.15 24.30
C HIS A 87 15.90 -10.78 23.70
N PRO A 88 17.19 -10.40 23.67
CA PRO A 88 17.64 -9.15 23.04
C PRO A 88 17.30 -9.01 21.54
N SER A 89 17.11 -10.12 20.84
CA SER A 89 16.70 -10.11 19.42
C SER A 89 15.24 -9.75 19.19
N LEU A 90 14.34 -9.95 20.17
CA LEU A 90 12.92 -9.62 20.03
C LEU A 90 12.78 -8.19 19.51
N THR A 91 11.85 -7.95 18.58
CA THR A 91 11.60 -6.61 18.05
C THR A 91 10.62 -5.79 18.88
N ALA A 92 10.88 -4.50 19.01
CA ALA A 92 10.05 -3.52 19.70
C ALA A 92 9.11 -2.77 18.75
N ARG A 93 9.35 -2.85 17.44
CA ARG A 93 8.55 -2.28 16.38
C ARG A 93 8.82 -3.03 15.06
N PRO A 94 7.91 -2.96 14.08
CA PRO A 94 8.14 -3.54 12.75
C PRO A 94 9.24 -2.83 11.98
N ALA A 95 9.91 -3.56 11.08
CA ALA A 95 10.77 -2.94 10.07
C ALA A 95 9.94 -2.21 8.99
N GLN A 96 10.48 -1.15 8.41
CA GLN A 96 9.98 -0.63 7.14
C GLN A 96 10.51 -1.47 5.98
N GLY A 97 9.75 -1.53 4.87
CA GLY A 97 10.22 -2.18 3.66
C GLY A 97 11.53 -1.57 3.17
N THR A 98 12.32 -2.38 2.45
CA THR A 98 13.63 -2.01 1.88
C THR A 98 14.74 -1.65 2.87
N ALA A 99 14.53 -1.82 4.18
CA ALA A 99 15.55 -1.52 5.19
C ALA A 99 16.74 -2.50 5.11
N GLY A 100 16.46 -3.79 4.93
CA GLY A 100 17.48 -4.84 4.81
C GLY A 100 18.18 -5.22 6.12
N GLU A 101 17.88 -4.51 7.21
CA GLU A 101 18.37 -4.75 8.57
C GLU A 101 17.21 -4.67 9.56
N ALA A 102 17.34 -5.37 10.69
CA ALA A 102 16.32 -5.31 11.73
C ALA A 102 16.28 -3.91 12.35
N PRO A 103 15.10 -3.41 12.78
CA PRO A 103 15.01 -2.12 13.43
C PRO A 103 15.88 -2.12 14.69
N ALA A 104 16.61 -1.02 14.93
CA ALA A 104 17.49 -0.90 16.07
C ALA A 104 16.71 -0.86 17.39
N GLN A 105 17.24 -1.54 18.42
CA GLN A 105 16.52 -1.76 19.66
C GLN A 105 17.35 -1.51 20.92
N PRO A 106 16.96 -0.53 21.74
CA PRO A 106 17.55 -0.35 23.03
C PRO A 106 17.04 -1.41 24.01
N ALA A 107 17.94 -2.22 24.55
CA ALA A 107 17.62 -3.28 25.50
C ALA A 107 16.79 -2.75 26.69
N ARG A 108 15.68 -3.44 26.99
CA ARG A 108 14.75 -3.14 28.10
C ARG A 108 14.11 -1.75 28.08
N LYS A 109 14.29 -0.93 27.04
CA LYS A 109 13.63 0.39 26.95
C LYS A 109 12.25 0.26 26.33
N VAL A 110 11.32 1.05 26.86
CA VAL A 110 9.97 1.20 26.32
C VAL A 110 9.84 2.57 25.66
N GLY A 111 9.40 2.58 24.40
CA GLY A 111 9.19 3.80 23.60
C GLY A 111 7.73 4.17 23.39
N TYR A 112 6.79 3.23 23.58
CA TYR A 112 5.34 3.45 23.48
C TYR A 112 4.53 2.41 24.27
N PHE A 113 3.26 2.72 24.53
CA PHE A 113 2.33 1.81 25.20
C PHE A 113 1.98 0.65 24.28
N GLY A 114 2.03 -0.59 24.79
CA GLY A 114 1.76 -1.78 23.98
C GLY A 114 3.00 -2.35 23.30
N GLN A 115 4.19 -1.75 23.45
CA GLN A 115 5.44 -2.30 22.92
C GLN A 115 5.67 -3.74 23.43
N PRO A 116 5.93 -4.74 22.57
CA PRO A 116 6.27 -6.09 23.01
C PRO A 116 7.54 -6.11 23.88
N VAL A 117 7.51 -6.86 24.99
CA VAL A 117 8.62 -6.97 25.95
C VAL A 117 9.04 -8.42 26.24
N ALA A 118 8.17 -9.39 25.97
CA ALA A 118 8.46 -10.82 26.11
C ALA A 118 7.48 -11.65 25.27
N VAL A 119 7.74 -12.95 25.17
CA VAL A 119 6.77 -13.96 24.70
C VAL A 119 6.62 -15.07 25.73
N VAL A 120 5.38 -15.45 26.03
CA VAL A 120 5.06 -16.63 26.85
C VAL A 120 4.66 -17.77 25.93
N VAL A 121 5.30 -18.93 26.09
CA VAL A 121 5.08 -20.13 25.27
C VAL A 121 4.44 -21.21 26.12
N ALA A 122 3.39 -21.86 25.60
CA ALA A 122 2.68 -22.95 26.27
C ALA A 122 2.22 -24.04 25.28
N GLU A 123 1.69 -25.14 25.83
CA GLU A 123 1.14 -26.27 25.06
C GLU A 123 -0.13 -25.91 24.28
N SER A 124 -0.89 -24.89 24.71
CA SER A 124 -2.07 -24.40 24.01
C SER A 124 -2.14 -22.88 24.01
N PHE A 125 -2.87 -22.33 23.04
CA PHE A 125 -3.10 -20.89 22.92
C PHE A 125 -3.77 -20.31 24.17
N GLU A 126 -4.75 -21.00 24.74
CA GLU A 126 -5.45 -20.55 25.95
C GLU A 126 -4.52 -20.46 27.15
N GLN A 127 -3.62 -21.44 27.30
CA GLN A 127 -2.62 -21.47 28.38
C GLN A 127 -1.59 -20.35 28.21
N ALA A 128 -1.05 -20.18 26.99
CA ALA A 128 -0.10 -19.11 26.69
C ALA A 128 -0.72 -17.73 26.94
N ARG A 129 -1.98 -17.54 26.51
CA ARG A 129 -2.71 -16.28 26.70
C ARG A 129 -3.02 -15.98 28.16
N ASP A 130 -3.42 -16.98 28.94
CA ASP A 130 -3.68 -16.79 30.37
C ASP A 130 -2.40 -16.45 31.13
N ALA A 131 -1.31 -17.18 30.86
CA ALA A 131 -0.01 -16.91 31.45
C ALA A 131 0.55 -15.53 31.04
N ALA A 132 0.44 -15.14 29.76
CA ALA A 132 0.85 -13.81 29.29
C ALA A 132 0.16 -12.66 30.05
N LYS A 133 -1.12 -12.83 30.43
CA LYS A 133 -1.88 -11.85 31.23
C LYS A 133 -1.47 -11.79 32.70
N GLN A 134 -0.92 -12.88 33.23
CA GLN A 134 -0.53 -13.01 34.63
C GLN A 134 0.96 -12.75 34.87
N LEU A 135 1.76 -12.70 33.81
CA LEU A 135 3.19 -12.41 33.90
C LEU A 135 3.41 -11.05 34.56
N LYS A 136 4.18 -11.03 35.64
CA LYS A 136 4.50 -9.80 36.35
C LYS A 136 5.70 -9.12 35.70
N VAL A 137 5.46 -7.92 35.16
CA VAL A 137 6.51 -7.05 34.62
C VAL A 137 6.59 -5.79 35.46
N THR A 138 7.80 -5.44 35.91
CA THR A 138 8.04 -4.24 36.72
C THR A 138 8.73 -3.18 35.90
N TYR A 139 8.17 -1.97 35.92
CA TYR A 139 8.66 -0.84 35.12
C TYR A 139 9.17 0.29 36.00
N ARG A 140 10.12 1.04 35.45
CA ARG A 140 10.41 2.43 35.85
C ARG A 140 9.91 3.33 34.72
N ALA A 141 8.79 4.01 34.95
CA ALA A 141 8.21 4.95 33.99
C ALA A 141 8.90 6.32 34.06
N ASP A 142 8.89 7.04 32.95
CA ASP A 142 9.28 8.44 32.87
C ASP A 142 8.04 9.33 33.12
N ASP A 143 8.21 10.47 33.83
CA ASP A 143 7.09 11.34 34.24
C ASP A 143 6.67 12.39 33.18
N ASP A 144 7.56 12.74 32.24
CA ASP A 144 7.33 13.75 31.18
C ASP A 144 7.30 13.10 29.79
N VAL A 145 6.13 12.60 29.39
CA VAL A 145 5.93 11.91 28.11
C VAL A 145 5.06 12.74 27.18
N ALA A 146 5.59 13.08 26.00
CA ALA A 146 4.86 13.84 25.00
C ALA A 146 4.04 12.93 24.07
N PHE A 147 2.73 13.18 24.00
CA PHE A 147 1.79 12.45 23.12
C PHE A 147 1.14 13.33 22.05
N ASP A 148 1.19 14.65 22.21
CA ASP A 148 0.60 15.61 21.28
C ASP A 148 1.69 16.18 20.36
N PRO A 149 1.62 15.94 19.05
CA PRO A 149 2.60 16.49 18.11
C PRO A 149 2.59 18.02 18.04
N GLU A 150 1.52 18.70 18.46
CA GLU A 150 1.46 20.16 18.50
C GLU A 150 2.11 20.75 19.76
N ALA A 151 2.35 19.92 20.79
CA ALA A 151 2.93 20.35 22.06
C ALA A 151 4.47 20.25 22.11
N VAL A 152 5.11 19.81 21.03
CA VAL A 152 6.57 19.65 20.92
C VAL A 152 7.14 20.42 19.75
N ASP A 153 8.43 20.75 19.84
CA ASP A 153 9.19 21.23 18.69
C ASP A 153 9.31 20.11 17.64
N ALA A 154 9.26 20.50 16.37
CA ALA A 154 9.33 19.58 15.25
C ALA A 154 10.65 19.75 14.48
N GLU A 155 11.13 18.64 13.91
CA GLU A 155 12.34 18.57 13.11
C GLU A 155 12.00 18.80 11.64
N ALA A 156 12.56 19.86 11.04
CA ALA A 156 12.42 20.10 9.60
C ALA A 156 13.00 18.91 8.81
N GLN A 157 12.29 18.51 7.76
CA GLN A 157 12.72 17.46 6.85
C GLN A 157 13.48 18.05 5.67
N ASP A 158 14.42 17.25 5.13
CA ASP A 158 15.12 17.59 3.90
C ASP A 158 14.15 17.59 2.69
N GLY A 159 14.57 18.24 1.60
CA GLY A 159 13.79 18.27 0.35
C GLY A 159 12.72 19.36 0.27
N ALA A 160 12.76 20.35 1.16
CA ALA A 160 11.92 21.54 1.06
C ALA A 160 12.12 22.25 -0.30
N THR A 161 11.03 22.68 -0.92
CA THR A 161 11.04 23.46 -2.16
C THR A 161 10.71 24.91 -1.84
N SER A 162 11.58 25.84 -2.21
CA SER A 162 11.30 27.28 -2.24
C SER A 162 11.65 27.80 -3.63
N GLN A 163 10.64 28.26 -4.37
CA GLN A 163 10.74 28.70 -5.76
C GLN A 163 9.90 29.96 -5.95
N GLY A 164 10.46 31.01 -6.56
CA GLY A 164 9.73 32.27 -6.77
C GLY A 164 9.40 33.02 -5.48
N ASP A 165 8.27 33.73 -5.45
CA ASP A 165 7.78 34.49 -4.30
C ASP A 165 6.28 34.21 -4.07
N LEU A 166 5.99 33.21 -3.23
CA LEU A 166 4.62 32.81 -2.94
C LEU A 166 3.83 33.93 -2.24
N ALA A 167 4.49 34.72 -1.37
CA ALA A 167 3.81 35.80 -0.65
C ALA A 167 3.34 36.90 -1.60
N HIS A 168 4.17 37.25 -2.59
CA HIS A 168 3.79 38.16 -3.66
C HIS A 168 2.67 37.58 -4.53
N ALA A 169 2.78 36.31 -4.94
CA ALA A 169 1.75 35.64 -5.77
C ALA A 169 0.38 35.63 -5.08
N MET A 170 0.33 35.33 -3.78
CA MET A 170 -0.90 35.38 -2.98
C MET A 170 -1.51 36.78 -2.93
N LYS A 171 -0.68 37.83 -2.83
CA LYS A 171 -1.15 39.22 -2.75
C LYS A 171 -1.74 39.74 -4.06
N GLU A 172 -1.17 39.35 -5.19
CA GLU A 172 -1.62 39.80 -6.52
C GLU A 172 -2.71 38.89 -7.12
N ALA A 173 -3.05 37.80 -6.44
CA ALA A 173 -4.02 36.82 -6.92
C ALA A 173 -5.40 37.44 -7.11
N SER A 174 -6.13 36.98 -8.13
CA SER A 174 -7.55 37.30 -8.28
C SER A 174 -8.41 36.50 -7.29
N ALA A 175 -7.98 35.28 -6.98
CA ALA A 175 -8.53 34.46 -5.90
C ALA A 175 -7.39 33.72 -5.19
N SER A 176 -7.53 33.54 -3.87
CA SER A 176 -6.55 32.81 -3.08
C SER A 176 -7.20 32.05 -1.93
N VAL A 177 -6.57 30.97 -1.51
CA VAL A 177 -6.97 30.13 -0.37
C VAL A 177 -5.79 30.00 0.57
N ASP A 178 -6.00 30.22 1.87
CA ASP A 178 -5.04 29.91 2.95
C ASP A 178 -5.80 29.13 4.03
N VAL A 179 -5.59 27.81 4.07
CA VAL A 179 -6.39 26.90 4.90
C VAL A 179 -5.52 25.84 5.54
N THR A 180 -5.90 25.40 6.74
CA THR A 180 -5.27 24.27 7.43
C THR A 180 -6.25 23.11 7.56
N TYR A 181 -5.86 21.94 7.09
CA TYR A 181 -6.56 20.67 7.28
C TYR A 181 -5.83 19.79 8.30
N ARG A 182 -6.58 18.88 8.94
CA ARG A 182 -6.01 17.79 9.73
C ARG A 182 -6.55 16.44 9.29
N THR A 183 -5.74 15.40 9.46
CA THR A 183 -6.17 14.01 9.30
C THR A 183 -5.74 13.22 10.52
N GLU A 184 -6.64 12.45 11.10
CA GLU A 184 -6.29 11.48 12.16
C GLU A 184 -5.39 10.35 11.62
N GLY A 185 -4.73 9.62 12.52
CA GLY A 185 -3.97 8.43 12.16
C GLY A 185 -4.87 7.28 11.71
N HIS A 186 -4.34 6.42 10.84
CA HIS A 186 -5.05 5.24 10.33
C HIS A 186 -4.30 3.95 10.64
N SER A 187 -5.03 2.86 10.82
CA SER A 187 -4.46 1.51 10.84
C SER A 187 -4.64 0.84 9.49
N SER A 188 -3.69 0.00 9.06
CA SER A 188 -3.87 -0.87 7.89
C SER A 188 -5.01 -1.87 8.05
N ALA A 189 -5.37 -2.22 9.30
CA ALA A 189 -6.47 -3.12 9.65
C ALA A 189 -6.59 -4.40 8.79
N ALA A 190 -5.46 -4.99 8.39
CA ALA A 190 -5.44 -6.21 7.57
C ALA A 190 -6.21 -7.35 8.25
N MET A 191 -7.04 -8.08 7.49
CA MET A 191 -8.00 -9.02 8.07
C MET A 191 -7.32 -10.24 8.71
N GLU A 192 -6.27 -10.76 8.09
CA GLU A 192 -5.36 -11.71 8.75
C GLU A 192 -4.44 -10.94 9.71
N PRO A 193 -4.47 -11.23 11.02
CA PRO A 193 -3.48 -10.70 11.96
C PRO A 193 -2.06 -11.07 11.56
N HIS A 194 -1.07 -10.32 12.03
CA HIS A 194 0.31 -10.73 11.95
C HIS A 194 0.50 -12.06 12.67
N ALA A 195 1.12 -13.01 11.98
CA ALA A 195 1.28 -14.38 12.43
C ALA A 195 2.53 -15.02 11.84
N ALA A 196 3.16 -15.88 12.63
CA ALA A 196 4.28 -16.70 12.20
C ALA A 196 4.27 -18.09 12.85
N ILE A 197 4.75 -19.10 12.11
CA ILE A 197 5.15 -20.40 12.63
C ILE A 197 6.62 -20.62 12.27
N ALA A 198 7.47 -20.79 13.28
CA ALA A 198 8.89 -21.02 13.09
C ALA A 198 9.29 -22.45 13.45
N GLN A 199 10.24 -23.01 12.70
CA GLN A 199 10.84 -24.33 12.90
C GLN A 199 12.34 -24.24 12.75
N TRP A 200 13.07 -24.79 13.72
CA TRP A 200 14.51 -24.90 13.69
C TRP A 200 14.89 -26.39 13.65
N ASP A 201 15.76 -26.79 12.72
CA ASP A 201 16.21 -28.17 12.57
C ASP A 201 17.66 -28.41 13.06
N GLY A 202 18.25 -27.41 13.70
CA GLY A 202 19.66 -27.40 14.10
C GLY A 202 20.61 -26.68 13.14
N ASP A 203 20.18 -26.40 11.90
CA ASP A 203 20.98 -25.69 10.90
C ASP A 203 20.20 -24.59 10.15
N THR A 204 18.94 -24.86 9.78
CA THR A 204 18.08 -23.95 9.02
C THR A 204 16.82 -23.60 9.81
N LEU A 205 16.50 -22.31 9.84
CA LEU A 205 15.26 -21.75 10.35
C LEU A 205 14.26 -21.62 9.20
N THR A 206 13.16 -22.36 9.25
CA THR A 206 12.03 -22.17 8.33
C THR A 206 10.90 -21.45 9.04
N VAL A 207 10.43 -20.34 8.46
CA VAL A 207 9.34 -19.54 9.01
C VAL A 207 8.22 -19.35 7.99
N HIS A 208 7.03 -19.80 8.35
CA HIS A 208 5.79 -19.45 7.65
C HIS A 208 5.27 -18.15 8.26
N ALA A 209 5.24 -17.06 7.50
CA ALA A 209 4.93 -15.74 8.03
C ALA A 209 4.08 -14.91 7.07
N SER A 210 3.32 -13.98 7.64
CA SER A 210 2.49 -13.06 6.87
C SER A 210 3.29 -11.80 6.50
N LEU A 211 3.98 -11.85 5.34
CA LEU A 211 4.99 -10.85 4.93
C LEU A 211 4.78 -10.37 3.48
N GLN A 212 5.11 -9.11 3.19
CA GLN A 212 5.00 -8.51 1.86
C GLN A 212 6.30 -8.56 1.05
N MET A 213 7.48 -8.54 1.68
CA MET A 213 8.75 -8.26 0.99
C MET A 213 9.88 -9.24 1.35
N LEU A 214 9.69 -10.51 1.00
CA LEU A 214 10.63 -11.59 1.36
C LEU A 214 12.10 -11.29 1.00
N ASN A 215 12.35 -10.62 -0.13
CA ASN A 215 13.69 -10.19 -0.53
C ASN A 215 14.43 -9.37 0.53
N TYR A 216 13.73 -8.57 1.34
CA TYR A 216 14.34 -7.80 2.43
C TYR A 216 14.15 -8.49 3.78
N ASN A 217 12.98 -9.11 3.99
CA ASN A 217 12.62 -9.70 5.28
C ASN A 217 13.55 -10.85 5.71
N ILE A 218 14.14 -11.57 4.75
CA ILE A 218 15.11 -12.63 5.07
C ILE A 218 16.40 -12.07 5.67
N SER A 219 16.90 -10.95 5.15
CA SER A 219 18.08 -10.26 5.67
C SER A 219 17.77 -9.61 7.02
N GLU A 220 16.60 -8.98 7.16
CA GLU A 220 16.12 -8.40 8.42
C GLU A 220 16.01 -9.47 9.53
N LEU A 221 15.45 -10.65 9.23
CA LEU A 221 15.33 -11.72 10.23
C LEU A 221 16.69 -12.32 10.58
N ALA A 222 17.54 -12.53 9.57
CA ALA A 222 18.89 -13.04 9.77
C ALA A 222 19.71 -12.10 10.67
N ASP A 223 19.65 -10.79 10.42
CA ASP A 223 20.29 -9.75 11.24
C ASP A 223 19.78 -9.76 12.69
N SER A 224 18.45 -9.76 12.89
CA SER A 224 17.83 -9.82 14.22
C SER A 224 18.31 -11.03 15.05
N LEU A 225 18.45 -12.19 14.41
CA LEU A 225 18.81 -13.47 15.06
C LEU A 225 20.33 -13.73 15.11
N GLY A 226 21.14 -12.91 14.44
CA GLY A 226 22.57 -13.16 14.28
C GLY A 226 22.88 -14.43 13.47
N LEU A 227 22.05 -14.74 12.48
CA LEU A 227 22.21 -15.87 11.57
C LEU A 227 22.76 -15.41 10.21
N ASP A 228 23.39 -16.33 9.48
CA ASP A 228 23.62 -16.13 8.06
C ASP A 228 22.29 -16.22 7.30
N GLU A 229 22.08 -15.34 6.32
CA GLU A 229 20.85 -15.30 5.51
C GLU A 229 20.51 -16.66 4.89
N GLY A 230 21.53 -17.41 4.44
CA GLY A 230 21.36 -18.75 3.86
C GLY A 230 20.84 -19.82 4.83
N LYS A 231 20.84 -19.54 6.15
CA LYS A 231 20.24 -20.39 7.18
C LYS A 231 18.79 -20.03 7.50
N VAL A 232 18.22 -19.05 6.79
CA VAL A 232 16.84 -18.62 6.97
C VAL A 232 16.03 -18.92 5.70
N ARG A 233 14.82 -19.45 5.88
CA ARG A 233 13.85 -19.62 4.81
C ARG A 233 12.51 -19.03 5.22
N LEU A 234 12.00 -18.10 4.44
CA LEU A 234 10.69 -17.50 4.65
C LEU A 234 9.68 -18.01 3.62
N ILE A 235 8.46 -18.26 4.08
CA ILE A 235 7.34 -18.73 3.27
C ILE A 235 6.11 -17.84 3.54
N ALA A 236 5.64 -17.14 2.52
CA ALA A 236 4.50 -16.22 2.56
C ALA A 236 3.63 -16.35 1.29
N ARG A 237 3.13 -17.57 1.00
CA ARG A 237 2.37 -17.87 -0.22
C ARG A 237 1.05 -17.12 -0.30
N TYR A 238 0.32 -17.08 0.81
CA TYR A 238 -0.94 -16.37 0.94
C TYR A 238 -0.87 -15.41 2.11
N VAL A 239 -1.21 -14.14 1.86
CA VAL A 239 -1.22 -13.08 2.87
C VAL A 239 -2.59 -12.41 2.84
N GLY A 240 -3.30 -12.41 3.97
CA GLY A 240 -4.68 -11.93 4.12
C GLY A 240 -4.75 -10.41 4.28
N GLY A 241 -4.15 -9.70 3.34
CA GLY A 241 -3.95 -8.25 3.36
C GLY A 241 -2.71 -7.85 4.17
N GLY A 242 -2.12 -6.72 3.79
CA GLY A 242 -0.98 -6.12 4.49
C GLY A 242 -1.05 -4.60 4.47
N PHE A 243 -1.24 -4.02 3.27
CA PHE A 243 -1.49 -2.59 3.09
C PHE A 243 -0.42 -1.69 3.73
N GLY A 244 0.84 -2.15 3.71
CA GLY A 244 1.99 -1.45 4.28
C GLY A 244 2.44 -2.01 5.64
N SER A 245 1.50 -2.57 6.42
CA SER A 245 1.81 -3.05 7.78
C SER A 245 2.63 -4.35 7.84
N LYS A 246 2.80 -5.03 6.71
CA LYS A 246 3.58 -6.28 6.59
C LYS A 246 4.78 -6.13 5.64
N LEU A 247 5.26 -4.90 5.39
CA LEU A 247 6.42 -4.64 4.53
C LEU A 247 7.69 -5.28 5.08
N GLY A 248 8.00 -5.01 6.34
CA GLY A 248 9.13 -5.56 7.07
C GLY A 248 8.76 -6.78 7.93
N ILE A 249 9.77 -7.41 8.54
CA ILE A 249 9.53 -8.32 9.67
C ILE A 249 8.85 -7.58 10.83
N SER A 250 8.03 -8.31 11.60
CA SER A 250 7.33 -7.82 12.79
C SER A 250 7.60 -8.73 14.00
N GLU A 251 7.10 -8.33 15.16
CA GLU A 251 7.45 -8.87 16.47
C GLU A 251 7.08 -10.35 16.63
N GLU A 252 5.98 -10.79 16.04
CA GLU A 252 5.56 -12.18 16.06
C GLU A 252 6.53 -13.10 15.30
N THR A 253 7.08 -12.62 14.17
CA THR A 253 8.01 -13.40 13.33
C THR A 253 9.31 -13.64 14.09
N VAL A 254 9.84 -12.62 14.75
CA VAL A 254 11.06 -12.74 15.56
C VAL A 254 10.80 -13.56 16.82
N ALA A 255 9.68 -13.32 17.52
CA ALA A 255 9.34 -14.07 18.73
C ALA A 255 9.16 -15.57 18.46
N ALA A 256 8.45 -15.93 17.39
CA ALA A 256 8.31 -17.33 16.98
C ALA A 256 9.68 -17.97 16.70
N SER A 257 10.55 -17.26 15.98
CA SER A 257 11.88 -17.73 15.61
C SER A 257 12.78 -17.97 16.82
N VAL A 258 12.90 -16.98 17.71
CA VAL A 258 13.67 -17.10 18.95
C VAL A 258 13.13 -18.24 19.81
N ALA A 259 11.81 -18.35 19.96
CA ALA A 259 11.18 -19.39 20.76
C ALA A 259 11.45 -20.79 20.18
N ALA A 260 11.32 -20.95 18.86
CA ALA A 260 11.55 -22.23 18.20
C ALA A 260 13.00 -22.69 18.32
N MET A 261 13.97 -21.77 18.13
CA MET A 261 15.40 -22.06 18.29
C MET A 261 15.78 -22.39 19.74
N ARG A 262 15.21 -21.66 20.72
CA ARG A 262 15.51 -21.89 22.15
C ARG A 262 14.94 -23.21 22.68
N LEU A 263 13.78 -23.63 22.16
CA LEU A 263 13.05 -24.80 22.64
C LEU A 263 13.30 -26.07 21.81
N ASP A 264 13.98 -25.96 20.67
CA ASP A 264 14.14 -27.04 19.69
C ASP A 264 12.78 -27.68 19.33
N ARG A 265 11.78 -26.82 19.16
CA ARG A 265 10.36 -27.18 18.98
C ARG A 265 9.68 -26.13 18.11
N PRO A 266 8.79 -26.51 17.16
CA PRO A 266 8.04 -25.52 16.41
C PRO A 266 7.20 -24.61 17.32
N VAL A 267 7.19 -23.31 17.04
CA VAL A 267 6.39 -22.33 17.80
C VAL A 267 5.58 -21.47 16.84
N ARG A 268 4.29 -21.34 17.13
CA ARG A 268 3.36 -20.43 16.47
C ARG A 268 3.14 -19.20 17.35
N VAL A 269 3.24 -18.01 16.78
CA VAL A 269 2.84 -16.75 17.42
C VAL A 269 1.85 -16.05 16.51
N VAL A 270 0.65 -15.79 17.04
CA VAL A 270 -0.41 -15.04 16.34
C VAL A 270 -0.78 -13.85 17.19
N MET A 271 -0.66 -12.65 16.65
CA MET A 271 -1.05 -11.44 17.37
C MET A 271 -2.57 -11.38 17.51
N SER A 272 -3.04 -10.99 18.69
CA SER A 272 -4.45 -10.60 18.83
C SER A 272 -4.75 -9.35 18.00
N ARG A 273 -6.03 -9.10 17.68
CA ARG A 273 -6.41 -7.89 16.96
C ARG A 273 -5.98 -6.62 17.70
N GLN A 274 -6.09 -6.63 19.04
CA GLN A 274 -5.62 -5.54 19.89
C GLN A 274 -4.12 -5.33 19.79
N GLN A 275 -3.33 -6.41 19.79
CA GLN A 275 -1.89 -6.32 19.60
C GLN A 275 -1.54 -5.77 18.21
N VAL A 276 -2.23 -6.20 17.15
CA VAL A 276 -2.01 -5.64 15.79
C VAL A 276 -2.21 -4.12 15.78
N LEU A 277 -3.29 -3.63 16.40
CA LEU A 277 -3.60 -2.20 16.45
C LEU A 277 -2.65 -1.39 17.36
N GLN A 278 -2.07 -2.01 18.38
CA GLN A 278 -1.20 -1.32 19.35
C GLN A 278 0.30 -1.41 19.03
N CYS A 279 0.76 -2.48 18.39
CA CYS A 279 2.19 -2.80 18.26
C CYS A 279 2.76 -2.49 16.87
N ILE A 280 1.97 -2.67 15.80
CA ILE A 280 2.51 -2.67 14.44
C ILE A 280 2.86 -1.24 14.01
N MET A 281 2.02 -0.61 13.18
CA MET A 281 2.29 0.72 12.67
C MET A 281 0.98 1.43 12.42
N ARG A 282 1.03 2.74 12.60
CA ARG A 282 -0.02 3.66 12.18
C ARG A 282 0.46 4.49 10.99
N ARG A 283 -0.48 4.95 10.18
CA ARG A 283 -0.25 6.17 9.40
C ARG A 283 -0.15 7.35 10.36
N SER A 284 0.79 8.26 10.12
CA SER A 284 0.87 9.50 10.90
C SER A 284 -0.40 10.33 10.78
N GLU A 285 -0.88 10.87 11.90
CA GLU A 285 -1.75 12.05 11.85
C GLU A 285 -1.00 13.21 11.20
N THR A 286 -1.76 14.12 10.57
CA THR A 286 -1.19 15.24 9.83
C THR A 286 -1.88 16.55 10.17
N ARG A 287 -1.11 17.64 10.15
CA ARG A 287 -1.61 19.02 10.04
C ARG A 287 -1.01 19.62 8.78
N GLN A 288 -1.85 20.07 7.86
CA GLN A 288 -1.46 20.49 6.52
C GLN A 288 -1.99 21.89 6.23
N ARG A 289 -1.11 22.84 5.90
CA ARG A 289 -1.50 24.19 5.47
C ARG A 289 -1.30 24.34 3.97
N PHE A 290 -2.36 24.74 3.28
CA PHE A 290 -2.35 25.04 1.85
C PHE A 290 -2.48 26.54 1.62
N ARG A 291 -1.65 27.07 0.72
CA ARG A 291 -1.70 28.46 0.25
C ARG A 291 -1.73 28.45 -1.27
N LEU A 292 -2.90 28.65 -1.87
CA LEU A 292 -3.10 28.57 -3.31
C LEU A 292 -3.48 29.96 -3.84
N ALA A 293 -2.85 30.37 -4.94
CA ALA A 293 -3.11 31.66 -5.59
C ALA A 293 -3.37 31.44 -7.08
N ALA A 294 -4.44 32.06 -7.61
CA ALA A 294 -4.77 31.99 -9.02
C ALA A 294 -5.11 33.36 -9.62
N GLY A 295 -4.81 33.51 -10.91
CA GLY A 295 -5.29 34.63 -11.73
C GLY A 295 -6.78 34.49 -12.09
N ALA A 296 -7.36 35.55 -12.67
CA ALA A 296 -8.77 35.54 -13.10
C ALA A 296 -9.07 34.51 -14.21
N ASP A 297 -8.04 34.02 -14.91
CA ASP A 297 -8.15 32.92 -15.86
C ASP A 297 -8.13 31.54 -15.18
N GLY A 298 -8.05 31.47 -13.86
CA GLY A 298 -8.01 30.24 -13.07
C GLY A 298 -6.68 29.51 -13.11
N LYS A 299 -5.61 30.10 -13.66
CA LYS A 299 -4.27 29.51 -13.60
C LYS A 299 -3.59 29.82 -12.27
N LEU A 300 -3.01 28.79 -11.66
CA LEU A 300 -2.24 28.89 -10.44
C LEU A 300 -0.96 29.68 -10.69
N THR A 301 -0.78 30.74 -9.93
CA THR A 301 0.46 31.52 -9.86
C THR A 301 1.26 31.16 -8.62
N GLY A 302 0.61 30.67 -7.55
CA GLY A 302 1.24 30.27 -6.30
C GLY A 302 0.71 28.95 -5.75
N PHE A 303 1.62 28.11 -5.25
CA PHE A 303 1.33 26.80 -4.65
C PHE A 303 2.17 26.59 -3.38
N GLY A 304 1.55 26.69 -2.21
CA GLY A 304 2.15 26.38 -0.93
C GLY A 304 1.52 25.15 -0.28
N HIS A 305 2.34 24.24 0.24
CA HIS A 305 1.90 23.13 1.08
C HIS A 305 2.94 22.86 2.17
N GLU A 306 2.56 23.11 3.42
CA GLU A 306 3.38 22.88 4.60
C GLU A 306 2.71 21.82 5.47
N ALA A 307 3.45 20.78 5.88
CA ALA A 307 2.88 19.69 6.67
C ALA A 307 3.67 19.42 7.96
N ARG A 308 2.96 19.15 9.05
CA ARG A 308 3.50 18.56 10.28
C ARG A 308 2.95 17.14 10.42
N VAL A 309 3.86 16.20 10.65
CA VAL A 309 3.56 14.79 10.94
C VAL A 309 4.25 14.36 12.23
N SER A 310 4.03 13.13 12.69
CA SER A 310 4.64 12.63 13.91
C SER A 310 5.20 11.21 13.77
N ASN A 311 6.26 10.93 14.53
CA ASN A 311 6.79 9.57 14.71
C ASN A 311 7.50 9.43 16.07
N LEU A 312 7.91 8.21 16.41
CA LEU A 312 8.77 7.93 17.56
C LEU A 312 10.13 8.64 17.43
N PRO A 313 10.77 9.01 18.55
CA PRO A 313 12.17 9.44 18.56
C PRO A 313 13.09 8.38 17.96
N GLY A 314 14.00 8.79 17.07
CA GLY A 314 14.98 7.90 16.43
C GLY A 314 14.52 7.24 15.14
N GLU A 315 13.23 7.34 14.78
CA GLU A 315 12.72 6.79 13.52
C GLU A 315 12.99 7.71 12.32
N SER A 316 13.39 7.15 11.20
CA SER A 316 13.66 7.91 9.97
C SER A 316 12.41 8.17 9.11
N PHE A 317 11.38 7.34 9.24
CA PHE A 317 10.17 7.48 8.44
C PHE A 317 9.39 8.74 8.83
N ALA A 318 9.02 9.52 7.82
CA ALA A 318 8.03 10.58 7.89
C ALA A 318 6.99 10.34 6.81
N GLU A 319 5.70 10.44 7.16
CA GLU A 319 4.61 10.29 6.19
C GLU A 319 4.80 11.33 5.05
N PRO A 320 4.98 10.92 3.78
CA PRO A 320 5.40 11.83 2.71
C PRO A 320 4.23 12.64 2.13
N VAL A 321 3.58 13.45 2.96
CA VAL A 321 2.30 14.14 2.67
C VAL A 321 2.34 15.00 1.39
N LEU A 322 3.52 15.50 1.01
CA LEU A 322 3.69 16.42 -0.12
C LEU A 322 3.95 15.71 -1.46
N GLN A 323 4.02 14.37 -1.49
CA GLN A 323 4.49 13.59 -2.64
C GLN A 323 3.87 14.05 -3.98
N SER A 324 2.54 14.11 -4.06
CA SER A 324 1.83 14.57 -5.27
C SER A 324 1.81 16.10 -5.43
N SER A 325 1.98 16.87 -4.35
CA SER A 325 2.04 18.32 -4.43
C SER A 325 3.20 18.80 -5.28
N HIS A 326 4.30 18.04 -5.38
CA HIS A 326 5.45 18.39 -6.21
C HIS A 326 5.14 18.45 -7.71
N PHE A 327 4.15 17.68 -8.20
CA PHE A 327 3.94 17.49 -9.64
C PHE A 327 2.51 17.56 -10.15
N LEU A 328 1.48 17.46 -9.29
CA LEU A 328 0.10 17.35 -9.73
C LEU A 328 -0.42 18.62 -10.43
N TYR A 329 -0.10 19.79 -9.88
CA TYR A 329 -0.57 21.08 -10.41
C TYR A 329 0.58 22.07 -10.62
N ALA A 330 0.40 22.92 -11.62
CA ALA A 330 1.27 24.04 -11.94
C ALA A 330 1.30 25.11 -10.82
N GLY A 331 2.19 26.08 -10.99
CA GLY A 331 2.37 27.22 -10.08
C GLY A 331 3.84 27.58 -10.01
N GLU A 332 4.19 28.79 -10.46
CA GLU A 332 5.58 29.23 -10.57
C GLU A 332 6.19 29.62 -9.21
N ASN A 333 5.35 30.02 -8.25
CA ASN A 333 5.78 30.44 -6.92
C ASN A 333 5.41 29.37 -5.89
N ARG A 334 6.38 28.62 -5.38
CA ARG A 334 6.16 27.40 -4.60
C ARG A 334 6.87 27.41 -3.26
N GLU A 335 6.17 26.99 -2.22
CA GLU A 335 6.73 26.73 -0.88
C GLU A 335 6.21 25.39 -0.37
N LEU A 336 7.07 24.37 -0.38
CA LEU A 336 6.75 23.01 0.04
C LEU A 336 7.69 22.59 1.16
N SER A 337 7.16 22.24 2.33
CA SER A 337 7.98 21.83 3.46
C SER A 337 7.27 20.87 4.40
N MET A 338 8.06 20.07 5.11
CA MET A 338 7.55 19.14 6.11
C MET A 338 8.38 19.20 7.39
N GLU A 339 7.72 18.97 8.51
CA GLU A 339 8.36 18.81 9.81
C GLU A 339 7.80 17.60 10.57
N VAL A 340 8.63 16.99 11.42
CA VAL A 340 8.30 15.78 12.18
C VAL A 340 8.38 16.07 13.68
N ALA A 341 7.25 15.93 14.36
CA ALA A 341 7.18 15.95 15.82
C ALA A 341 7.57 14.58 16.40
N ARG A 342 8.46 14.56 17.40
CA ARG A 342 8.89 13.33 18.08
C ARG A 342 8.06 13.08 19.34
N ILE A 343 7.19 12.07 19.29
CA ILE A 343 6.22 11.75 20.34
C ILE A 343 6.22 10.26 20.70
N HIS A 344 5.66 9.90 21.85
CA HIS A 344 5.66 8.55 22.40
C HIS A 344 4.30 7.83 22.26
N ARG A 345 3.72 7.89 21.05
CA ARG A 345 2.68 6.97 20.59
C ARG A 345 3.34 5.76 19.90
N MET A 346 2.56 4.80 19.40
CA MET A 346 3.10 3.74 18.56
C MET A 346 3.78 4.27 17.29
N THR A 347 4.72 3.48 16.75
CA THR A 347 5.52 3.80 15.55
C THR A 347 4.63 4.16 14.36
N ALA A 348 4.99 5.25 13.67
CA ALA A 348 4.38 5.58 12.38
C ALA A 348 5.17 4.94 11.24
N GLY A 349 4.46 4.48 10.21
CA GLY A 349 5.02 3.82 9.05
C GLY A 349 4.05 3.75 7.89
N SER A 350 4.50 3.06 6.84
CA SER A 350 3.73 2.93 5.62
C SER A 350 2.35 2.28 5.83
N VAL A 351 1.31 3.00 5.43
CA VAL A 351 -0.05 2.48 5.17
C VAL A 351 -0.42 2.84 3.74
N ARG A 352 -1.15 1.96 3.03
CA ARG A 352 -1.49 2.04 1.58
C ARG A 352 -1.53 3.48 1.04
N ALA A 353 -0.72 3.78 0.02
CA ALA A 353 -0.47 5.14 -0.47
C ALA A 353 0.09 6.08 0.62
N PRO A 354 1.28 5.80 1.21
CA PRO A 354 1.93 6.74 2.11
C PRO A 354 2.10 8.10 1.42
N GLY A 355 1.66 9.16 2.08
CA GLY A 355 1.62 10.52 1.55
C GLY A 355 0.27 10.86 0.92
N GLU A 356 0.03 10.38 -0.30
CA GLU A 356 -1.12 10.77 -1.10
C GLU A 356 -2.47 10.42 -0.47
N ALA A 357 -2.57 9.35 0.33
CA ALA A 357 -3.82 9.02 1.02
C ALA A 357 -4.35 10.12 1.96
N VAL A 358 -3.49 11.00 2.46
CA VAL A 358 -3.84 12.08 3.41
C VAL A 358 -3.52 13.46 2.84
N GLY A 359 -2.48 13.57 2.02
CA GLY A 359 -2.07 14.83 1.39
C GLY A 359 -3.02 15.30 0.30
N MET A 360 -3.39 14.38 -0.58
CA MET A 360 -4.23 14.72 -1.72
C MET A 360 -5.68 15.03 -1.32
N PRO A 361 -6.38 14.27 -0.45
CA PRO A 361 -7.73 14.67 -0.02
C PRO A 361 -7.81 16.11 0.49
N ALA A 362 -6.83 16.55 1.29
CA ALA A 362 -6.77 17.91 1.81
C ALA A 362 -6.45 18.95 0.70
N LEU A 363 -5.48 18.66 -0.17
CA LEU A 363 -5.18 19.49 -1.35
C LEU A 363 -6.41 19.66 -2.25
N GLU A 364 -7.14 18.58 -2.51
CA GLU A 364 -8.29 18.56 -3.41
C GLU A 364 -9.49 19.32 -2.83
N CYS A 365 -9.60 19.40 -1.49
CA CYS A 365 -10.56 20.29 -0.84
C CYS A 365 -10.14 21.77 -0.95
N ALA A 366 -8.84 22.08 -0.82
CA ALA A 366 -8.34 23.44 -1.03
C ALA A 366 -8.51 23.91 -2.49
N MET A 367 -8.32 23.01 -3.47
CA MET A 367 -8.60 23.28 -4.88
C MET A 367 -10.10 23.53 -5.14
N ASP A 368 -11.00 22.83 -4.43
CA ASP A 368 -12.44 23.06 -4.52
C ASP A 368 -12.84 24.43 -3.95
N MET A 369 -12.26 24.84 -2.82
CA MET A 369 -12.43 26.20 -2.29
C MET A 369 -11.96 27.26 -3.29
N LEU A 370 -10.82 27.04 -3.96
CA LEU A 370 -10.31 27.98 -4.95
C LEU A 370 -11.23 28.07 -6.18
N ALA A 371 -11.82 26.94 -6.60
CA ALA A 371 -12.79 26.92 -7.69
C ALA A 371 -14.04 27.72 -7.34
N GLU A 372 -14.52 27.61 -6.09
CA GLU A 372 -15.64 28.39 -5.57
C GLU A 372 -15.36 29.90 -5.57
N GLU A 373 -14.21 30.33 -5.05
CA GLU A 373 -13.80 31.75 -5.04
C GLU A 373 -13.70 32.35 -6.45
N LEU A 374 -13.29 31.54 -7.43
CA LEU A 374 -13.23 31.94 -8.85
C LEU A 374 -14.58 31.85 -9.58
N ALA A 375 -15.62 31.30 -8.93
CA ALA A 375 -16.86 30.89 -9.57
C ALA A 375 -16.59 30.06 -10.84
N LEU A 376 -15.71 29.06 -10.73
CA LEU A 376 -15.31 28.17 -11.82
C LEU A 376 -15.76 26.74 -11.52
N ASP A 377 -16.00 25.96 -12.57
CA ASP A 377 -16.19 24.52 -12.43
C ASP A 377 -14.90 23.86 -11.89
N PRO A 378 -14.99 22.97 -10.89
CA PRO A 378 -13.82 22.37 -10.25
C PRO A 378 -13.06 21.38 -11.15
N VAL A 379 -13.70 20.78 -12.15
CA VAL A 379 -13.03 19.96 -13.17
C VAL A 379 -12.23 20.87 -14.10
N GLU A 380 -12.84 21.97 -14.55
CA GLU A 380 -12.19 22.97 -15.40
C GLU A 380 -10.99 23.64 -14.72
N LEU A 381 -11.09 23.98 -13.43
CA LEU A 381 -9.95 24.52 -12.69
C LEU A 381 -8.75 23.56 -12.74
N ARG A 382 -8.99 22.27 -12.55
CA ARG A 382 -7.93 21.26 -12.56
C ARG A 382 -7.33 21.09 -13.95
N LEU A 383 -8.17 21.05 -15.00
CA LEU A 383 -7.72 20.99 -16.39
C LEU A 383 -6.80 22.15 -16.77
N ARG A 384 -7.10 23.37 -16.31
CA ARG A 384 -6.26 24.57 -16.55
C ARG A 384 -4.90 24.51 -15.89
N ASN A 385 -4.75 23.70 -14.85
CA ASN A 385 -3.58 23.65 -13.99
C ASN A 385 -2.76 22.36 -14.12
N ILE A 386 -3.07 21.53 -15.13
CA ILE A 386 -2.21 20.40 -15.49
C ILE A 386 -0.88 20.94 -16.02
N PRO A 387 0.26 20.62 -15.38
CA PRO A 387 1.54 21.10 -15.84
C PRO A 387 2.03 20.31 -17.06
N GLU A 388 2.72 20.97 -17.99
CA GLU A 388 3.31 20.29 -19.17
C GLU A 388 4.54 19.42 -18.81
N LYS A 389 5.25 19.80 -17.74
CA LYS A 389 6.45 19.15 -17.21
C LYS A 389 6.43 19.21 -15.69
N HIS A 390 7.27 18.42 -15.02
CA HIS A 390 7.39 18.48 -13.56
C HIS A 390 7.72 19.92 -13.10
N PRO A 391 6.89 20.58 -12.28
CA PRO A 391 7.07 21.99 -11.90
C PRO A 391 8.40 22.31 -11.21
N ALA A 392 8.89 21.42 -10.34
CA ALA A 392 10.17 21.61 -9.65
C ALA A 392 11.40 21.21 -10.48
N SER A 393 11.46 19.97 -11.01
CA SER A 393 12.64 19.46 -11.72
C SER A 393 12.73 19.87 -13.19
N GLY A 394 11.60 20.27 -13.81
CA GLY A 394 11.51 20.56 -15.24
C GLY A 394 11.57 19.32 -16.15
N LEU A 395 11.60 18.11 -15.58
CA LEU A 395 11.62 16.86 -16.34
C LEU A 395 10.29 16.63 -17.07
N PRO A 396 10.31 16.04 -18.28
CA PRO A 396 9.10 15.61 -18.95
C PRO A 396 8.41 14.49 -18.16
N PHE A 397 7.08 14.46 -18.19
CA PHE A 397 6.34 13.28 -17.76
C PHE A 397 6.50 12.15 -18.78
N SER A 398 6.63 10.90 -18.31
CA SER A 398 6.69 9.73 -19.20
C SER A 398 5.42 9.55 -20.03
N SER A 399 4.29 9.72 -19.35
CA SER A 399 2.95 9.86 -19.91
C SER A 399 2.08 10.59 -18.88
N HIS A 400 1.00 11.23 -19.34
CA HIS A 400 0.16 12.05 -18.46
C HIS A 400 -1.30 11.94 -18.86
N LYS A 401 -2.12 11.27 -18.03
CA LYS A 401 -3.52 10.92 -18.32
C LYS A 401 -4.56 11.62 -17.44
N LEU A 402 -4.15 12.62 -16.66
CA LEU A 402 -5.07 13.33 -15.77
C LEU A 402 -6.20 14.03 -16.52
N ALA A 403 -5.91 14.65 -17.68
CA ALA A 403 -6.92 15.35 -18.48
C ALA A 403 -8.01 14.37 -18.94
N GLU A 404 -7.60 13.22 -19.48
CA GLU A 404 -8.52 12.17 -19.90
C GLU A 404 -9.30 11.56 -18.73
N CYS A 405 -8.66 11.36 -17.57
CA CYS A 405 -9.35 10.88 -16.37
C CYS A 405 -10.44 11.86 -15.91
N LEU A 406 -10.14 13.17 -15.91
CA LEU A 406 -11.08 14.22 -15.55
C LEU A 406 -12.26 14.28 -16.54
N GLN A 407 -11.97 14.30 -17.84
CA GLN A 407 -12.99 14.43 -18.89
C GLN A 407 -13.88 13.19 -19.00
N GLN A 408 -13.27 12.00 -19.14
CA GLN A 408 -14.03 10.75 -19.29
C GLN A 408 -14.75 10.39 -17.99
N GLY A 409 -14.15 10.67 -16.83
CA GLY A 409 -14.80 10.47 -15.53
C GLY A 409 -16.00 11.38 -15.34
N ALA A 410 -15.88 12.67 -15.70
CA ALA A 410 -17.00 13.61 -15.64
C ALA A 410 -18.15 13.20 -16.56
N GLU A 411 -17.84 12.79 -17.79
CA GLU A 411 -18.84 12.28 -18.74
C GLU A 411 -19.53 11.01 -18.21
N ALA A 412 -18.77 10.01 -17.78
CA ALA A 412 -19.30 8.73 -17.30
C ALA A 412 -20.12 8.87 -16.01
N PHE A 413 -19.77 9.81 -15.13
CA PHE A 413 -20.52 10.09 -13.91
C PHE A 413 -21.80 10.91 -14.17
N GLY A 414 -21.88 11.61 -15.31
CA GLY A 414 -22.92 12.61 -15.56
C GLY A 414 -22.72 13.87 -14.73
N TRP A 415 -21.48 14.37 -14.68
CA TRP A 415 -21.11 15.57 -13.93
C TRP A 415 -21.87 16.81 -14.41
N ASP A 416 -22.49 17.52 -13.47
CA ASP A 416 -23.17 18.79 -13.73
C ASP A 416 -22.16 19.93 -13.73
N SER A 417 -21.83 20.42 -14.94
CA SER A 417 -20.77 21.39 -15.13
C SER A 417 -21.19 22.80 -14.74
N GLY A 418 -20.29 23.51 -14.08
CA GLY A 418 -20.47 24.91 -13.72
C GLY A 418 -20.00 25.25 -12.31
N PRO A 419 -20.13 26.52 -11.91
CA PRO A 419 -19.77 26.96 -10.57
C PRO A 419 -20.59 26.21 -9.52
N ARG A 420 -19.95 25.79 -8.44
CA ARG A 420 -20.62 25.06 -7.36
C ARG A 420 -21.23 26.05 -6.37
N THR A 421 -22.44 25.77 -5.93
CA THR A 421 -23.05 26.42 -4.76
C THR A 421 -23.67 25.32 -3.90
N PRO A 422 -23.53 25.36 -2.57
CA PRO A 422 -24.04 24.28 -1.72
C PRO A 422 -25.57 24.36 -1.56
N ARG A 423 -26.17 23.26 -1.07
CA ARG A 423 -27.60 23.18 -0.66
C ARG A 423 -28.62 23.37 -1.78
N HIS A 424 -28.32 22.91 -3.00
CA HIS A 424 -29.28 22.97 -4.11
C HIS A 424 -30.39 21.94 -4.03
N THR A 425 -30.07 20.69 -3.67
CA THR A 425 -30.99 19.56 -3.80
C THR A 425 -31.27 18.93 -2.44
N ARG A 426 -32.55 18.77 -2.11
CA ARG A 426 -33.00 18.10 -0.88
C ARG A 426 -34.14 17.14 -1.14
N GLU A 427 -34.02 15.94 -0.59
CA GLU A 427 -35.07 14.93 -0.60
C GLU A 427 -35.45 14.57 0.85
N GLY A 428 -36.60 15.09 1.30
CA GLY A 428 -37.02 14.94 2.70
C GLY A 428 -36.01 15.57 3.67
N GLU A 429 -35.39 14.73 4.50
CA GLU A 429 -34.39 15.14 5.52
C GLU A 429 -32.95 15.13 4.99
N TRP A 430 -32.75 14.71 3.74
CA TRP A 430 -31.42 14.46 3.17
C TRP A 430 -31.07 15.53 2.15
N TRP A 431 -29.99 16.24 2.40
CA TRP A 431 -29.32 17.05 1.40
C TRP A 431 -28.53 16.15 0.45
N ILE A 432 -28.58 16.42 -0.86
CA ILE A 432 -27.85 15.64 -1.87
C ILE A 432 -26.80 16.54 -2.50
N GLY A 433 -25.57 16.04 -2.59
CA GLY A 433 -24.47 16.77 -3.18
C GLY A 433 -23.52 15.88 -3.95
N THR A 434 -22.83 16.50 -4.91
CA THR A 434 -21.76 15.87 -5.67
C THR A 434 -20.44 16.62 -5.49
N GLY A 435 -19.34 15.88 -5.55
CA GLY A 435 -17.99 16.40 -5.39
C GLY A 435 -17.01 15.61 -6.24
N MET A 436 -15.87 16.24 -6.53
CA MET A 436 -14.82 15.62 -7.32
C MET A 436 -13.43 15.92 -6.75
N ALA A 437 -12.47 15.07 -7.08
CA ALA A 437 -11.06 15.22 -6.74
C ALA A 437 -10.19 14.53 -7.80
N SER A 438 -9.03 15.11 -8.11
CA SER A 438 -7.96 14.43 -8.84
C SER A 438 -7.30 13.35 -7.99
N ALA A 439 -6.58 12.45 -8.64
CA ALA A 439 -5.74 11.44 -8.04
C ALA A 439 -4.40 11.41 -8.79
N ALA A 440 -3.32 11.20 -8.05
CA ALA A 440 -2.02 10.88 -8.61
C ALA A 440 -1.26 9.97 -7.65
N ARG A 441 -0.32 9.21 -8.18
CA ARG A 441 0.61 8.39 -7.40
C ARG A 441 1.88 8.24 -8.21
N VAL A 442 3.02 8.50 -7.59
CA VAL A 442 4.31 8.24 -8.23
C VAL A 442 4.42 6.78 -8.67
N HIS A 443 5.02 6.55 -9.84
CA HIS A 443 5.27 5.20 -10.34
C HIS A 443 6.72 4.84 -10.09
N ASN A 444 6.93 3.72 -9.40
CA ASN A 444 8.24 3.17 -9.12
C ASN A 444 8.32 1.74 -9.65
N VAL A 445 9.56 1.30 -9.87
CA VAL A 445 9.92 -0.07 -10.26
C VAL A 445 11.12 -0.50 -9.43
N GLY A 446 11.22 -1.80 -9.17
CA GLY A 446 12.34 -2.40 -8.45
C GLY A 446 12.98 -3.51 -9.26
N GLU A 447 14.21 -3.88 -8.90
CA GLU A 447 14.86 -5.08 -9.43
C GLU A 447 13.97 -6.31 -9.17
N ALA A 448 13.86 -7.17 -10.18
CA ALA A 448 13.04 -8.38 -10.10
C ALA A 448 13.63 -9.52 -10.91
N LYS A 449 13.51 -10.74 -10.37
CA LYS A 449 13.85 -11.99 -11.05
C LYS A 449 12.67 -12.94 -11.00
N ALA A 450 12.45 -13.63 -12.12
CA ALA A 450 11.46 -14.69 -12.24
C ALA A 450 12.03 -15.82 -13.10
N ARG A 451 11.86 -17.06 -12.65
CA ARG A 451 12.23 -18.25 -13.43
C ARG A 451 10.99 -18.81 -14.09
N VAL A 452 11.07 -19.03 -15.39
CA VAL A 452 10.02 -19.69 -16.17
C VAL A 452 10.57 -20.99 -16.73
N THR A 453 9.91 -22.09 -16.37
CA THR A 453 10.22 -23.43 -16.85
C THR A 453 9.11 -23.88 -17.79
N LEU A 454 9.44 -24.06 -19.08
CA LEU A 454 8.56 -24.71 -20.05
C LEU A 454 8.88 -26.21 -20.05
N LYS A 455 7.98 -27.01 -19.50
CA LYS A 455 8.14 -28.45 -19.31
C LYS A 455 7.93 -29.19 -20.63
N ALA A 456 8.52 -30.38 -20.72
CA ALA A 456 8.44 -31.25 -21.89
C ALA A 456 7.00 -31.61 -22.34
N ASP A 457 6.02 -31.53 -21.42
CA ASP A 457 4.60 -31.77 -21.67
C ASP A 457 3.85 -30.52 -22.18
N GLY A 458 4.55 -29.44 -22.49
CA GLY A 458 3.96 -28.20 -23.00
C GLY A 458 3.40 -27.27 -21.91
N THR A 459 3.46 -27.64 -20.62
CA THR A 459 3.01 -26.77 -19.52
C THR A 459 4.13 -25.86 -18.99
N ALA A 460 3.76 -24.75 -18.35
CA ALA A 460 4.72 -23.81 -17.78
C ALA A 460 4.65 -23.76 -16.24
N LEU A 461 5.80 -23.51 -15.61
CA LEU A 461 5.95 -23.18 -14.20
C LEU A 461 6.67 -21.83 -14.06
N VAL A 462 6.10 -20.93 -13.26
CA VAL A 462 6.68 -19.63 -12.91
C VAL A 462 7.04 -19.63 -11.44
N GLU A 463 8.27 -19.25 -11.10
CA GLU A 463 8.78 -19.21 -9.73
C GLU A 463 9.42 -17.85 -9.41
N THR A 464 9.04 -17.27 -8.27
CA THR A 464 9.65 -16.06 -7.69
C THR A 464 9.27 -15.93 -6.22
N ASP A 465 10.09 -15.26 -5.40
CA ASP A 465 9.74 -14.95 -4.01
C ASP A 465 8.72 -13.81 -3.87
N MET A 466 8.30 -13.21 -5.00
CA MET A 466 7.22 -12.21 -5.05
C MET A 466 5.98 -12.71 -4.32
N THR A 467 5.23 -11.80 -3.69
CA THR A 467 4.07 -12.12 -2.87
C THR A 467 2.74 -11.79 -3.57
N ASP A 468 1.65 -12.44 -3.14
CA ASP A 468 0.28 -12.03 -3.45
C ASP A 468 -0.49 -11.78 -2.15
N ILE A 469 -0.65 -10.51 -1.81
CA ILE A 469 -1.37 -10.07 -0.61
C ILE A 469 -2.87 -9.86 -0.84
N GLY A 470 -3.41 -10.51 -1.88
CA GLY A 470 -4.74 -10.23 -2.41
C GLY A 470 -4.71 -9.28 -3.61
N THR A 471 -3.56 -9.00 -4.20
CA THR A 471 -3.41 -8.14 -5.40
C THR A 471 -3.75 -8.88 -6.69
N GLY A 472 -3.52 -10.19 -6.76
CA GLY A 472 -3.73 -11.01 -7.96
C GLY A 472 -2.46 -11.29 -8.78
N THR A 473 -1.28 -11.16 -8.16
CA THR A 473 0.04 -11.50 -8.73
C THR A 473 0.05 -12.89 -9.37
N TYR A 474 -0.55 -13.90 -8.71
CA TYR A 474 -0.64 -15.26 -9.27
C TYR A 474 -1.27 -15.27 -10.67
N THR A 475 -2.36 -14.51 -10.83
CA THR A 475 -3.17 -14.50 -12.04
C THR A 475 -2.54 -13.67 -13.15
N ILE A 476 -1.98 -12.49 -12.83
CA ILE A 476 -1.34 -11.65 -13.84
C ILE A 476 -0.08 -12.29 -14.42
N LEU A 477 0.67 -13.06 -13.62
CA LEU A 477 1.84 -13.82 -14.09
C LEU A 477 1.40 -15.00 -14.97
N ALA A 478 0.36 -15.74 -14.57
CA ALA A 478 -0.20 -16.82 -15.39
C ALA A 478 -0.69 -16.29 -16.74
N GLN A 479 -1.38 -15.14 -16.76
CA GLN A 479 -1.81 -14.48 -18.00
C GLN A 479 -0.65 -14.00 -18.86
N LEU A 480 0.37 -13.36 -18.28
CA LEU A 480 1.51 -12.86 -19.04
C LEU A 480 2.30 -14.00 -19.68
N VAL A 481 2.60 -15.05 -18.92
CA VAL A 481 3.33 -16.22 -19.42
C VAL A 481 2.48 -17.00 -20.43
N GLY A 482 1.19 -17.18 -20.16
CA GLY A 482 0.26 -17.79 -21.10
C GLY A 482 0.15 -17.02 -22.42
N GLU A 483 0.10 -15.69 -22.36
CA GLU A 483 0.08 -14.83 -23.54
C GLU A 483 1.34 -14.98 -24.38
N MET A 484 2.51 -14.94 -23.73
CA MET A 484 3.79 -15.01 -24.40
C MET A 484 4.09 -16.40 -24.97
N LEU A 485 3.72 -17.48 -24.26
CA LEU A 485 4.03 -18.85 -24.69
C LEU A 485 2.89 -19.52 -25.46
N GLY A 486 1.77 -18.82 -25.70
CA GLY A 486 0.61 -19.38 -26.39
C GLY A 486 -0.07 -20.50 -25.61
N LEU A 487 -0.12 -20.39 -24.28
CA LEU A 487 -0.69 -21.39 -23.39
C LEU A 487 -2.04 -20.94 -22.83
N PRO A 488 -3.02 -21.85 -22.69
CA PRO A 488 -4.14 -21.67 -21.78
C PRO A 488 -3.64 -21.35 -20.36
N ILE A 489 -4.39 -20.53 -19.62
CA ILE A 489 -4.00 -20.13 -18.25
C ILE A 489 -3.87 -21.34 -17.31
N ASP A 490 -4.72 -22.36 -17.49
CA ASP A 490 -4.72 -23.57 -16.67
C ASP A 490 -3.45 -24.43 -16.86
N ASP A 491 -2.70 -24.20 -17.94
CA ASP A 491 -1.42 -24.87 -18.23
C ASP A 491 -0.21 -24.07 -17.70
N VAL A 492 -0.45 -23.00 -16.94
CA VAL A 492 0.59 -22.17 -16.32
C VAL A 492 0.46 -22.20 -14.80
N LEU A 493 1.34 -22.95 -14.14
CA LEU A 493 1.45 -22.96 -12.68
C LEU A 493 2.34 -21.80 -12.21
N VAL A 494 1.91 -21.10 -11.15
CA VAL A 494 2.67 -20.00 -10.55
C VAL A 494 2.92 -20.31 -9.08
N GLU A 495 4.20 -20.34 -8.68
CA GLU A 495 4.67 -20.49 -7.32
C GLU A 495 5.30 -19.18 -6.83
N LEU A 496 4.79 -18.68 -5.71
CA LEU A 496 5.11 -17.38 -5.12
C LEU A 496 5.53 -17.54 -3.66
N GLY A 497 6.21 -16.54 -3.11
CA GLY A 497 6.36 -16.36 -1.66
C GLY A 497 7.18 -17.44 -0.96
N ASP A 498 8.32 -17.86 -1.53
CA ASP A 498 9.31 -18.74 -0.87
C ASP A 498 10.70 -18.22 -1.24
N THR A 499 11.54 -17.93 -0.24
CA THR A 499 12.88 -17.33 -0.45
C THR A 499 13.88 -18.24 -1.17
N ARG A 500 13.50 -19.49 -1.48
CA ARG A 500 14.27 -20.38 -2.36
C ARG A 500 14.05 -20.10 -3.85
N HIS A 501 13.02 -19.35 -4.20
CA HIS A 501 12.77 -18.93 -5.58
C HIS A 501 13.56 -17.64 -5.91
N PRO A 502 13.69 -17.26 -7.19
CA PRO A 502 14.37 -16.02 -7.58
C PRO A 502 13.76 -14.79 -6.92
N ARG A 503 14.64 -13.84 -6.58
CA ARG A 503 14.30 -12.64 -5.82
C ARG A 503 13.47 -11.67 -6.64
N GLY A 504 12.23 -11.47 -6.24
CA GLY A 504 11.35 -10.40 -6.68
C GLY A 504 11.46 -9.16 -5.77
N PRO A 505 10.72 -8.10 -6.10
CA PRO A 505 10.80 -6.84 -5.36
C PRO A 505 9.87 -6.81 -4.14
N GLY A 506 9.06 -7.85 -3.93
CA GLY A 506 7.96 -7.84 -2.95
C GLY A 506 6.78 -6.93 -3.33
N SER A 507 5.77 -6.92 -2.47
CA SER A 507 4.55 -6.12 -2.66
C SER A 507 4.62 -4.82 -1.86
N GLY A 508 5.13 -3.74 -2.44
CA GLY A 508 5.18 -2.40 -1.86
C GLY A 508 5.15 -1.31 -2.94
N GLY A 509 4.87 -0.05 -2.58
CA GLY A 509 4.99 1.13 -3.46
C GLY A 509 4.25 1.04 -4.81
N SER A 510 3.30 0.11 -4.95
CA SER A 510 2.66 -0.28 -6.20
C SER A 510 3.60 -0.71 -7.35
N TRP A 511 4.87 -1.04 -7.08
CA TRP A 511 5.83 -1.44 -8.12
C TRP A 511 5.72 -2.91 -8.54
N GLY A 512 5.08 -3.75 -7.72
CA GLY A 512 5.14 -5.21 -7.79
C GLY A 512 4.80 -5.76 -9.16
N ALA A 513 3.63 -5.42 -9.70
CA ALA A 513 3.13 -5.96 -10.97
C ALA A 513 4.01 -5.57 -12.18
N ALA A 514 4.45 -4.31 -12.24
CA ALA A 514 5.30 -3.83 -13.33
C ALA A 514 6.67 -4.54 -13.30
N SER A 515 7.29 -4.59 -12.12
CA SER A 515 8.63 -5.15 -11.93
C SER A 515 8.66 -6.67 -12.18
N ILE A 516 7.80 -7.45 -11.49
CA ILE A 516 7.81 -8.91 -11.63
C ILE A 516 7.27 -9.39 -12.97
N GLY A 517 6.30 -8.66 -13.54
CA GLY A 517 5.80 -8.93 -14.88
C GLY A 517 6.88 -8.70 -15.94
N SER A 518 7.73 -7.67 -15.78
CA SER A 518 8.87 -7.44 -16.65
C SER A 518 9.93 -8.53 -16.55
N ALA A 519 10.24 -9.04 -15.36
CA ALA A 519 11.12 -10.19 -15.21
C ALA A 519 10.57 -11.45 -15.93
N ALA A 520 9.29 -11.77 -15.71
CA ALA A 520 8.64 -12.89 -16.39
C ALA A 520 8.59 -12.72 -17.92
N TYR A 521 8.35 -11.48 -18.40
CA TYR A 521 8.39 -11.14 -19.82
C TYR A 521 9.75 -11.44 -20.45
N LEU A 522 10.86 -11.08 -19.78
CA LEU A 522 12.21 -11.34 -20.28
C LEU A 522 12.53 -12.84 -20.34
N ALA A 523 12.12 -13.60 -19.32
CA ALA A 523 12.26 -15.06 -19.31
C ALA A 523 11.49 -15.69 -20.50
N CYS A 524 10.24 -15.27 -20.70
CA CYS A 524 9.43 -15.74 -21.81
C CYS A 524 9.99 -15.33 -23.18
N LYS A 525 10.56 -14.13 -23.30
CA LYS A 525 11.20 -13.68 -24.55
C LYS A 525 12.36 -14.60 -24.94
N ALA A 526 13.22 -14.97 -23.99
CA ALA A 526 14.33 -15.91 -24.24
C ALA A 526 13.84 -17.33 -24.60
N LEU A 527 12.78 -17.81 -23.93
CA LEU A 527 12.13 -19.09 -24.30
C LEU A 527 11.57 -19.04 -25.72
N ARG A 528 10.92 -17.94 -26.10
CA ARG A 528 10.37 -17.75 -27.45
C ARG A 528 11.46 -17.68 -28.52
N GLU A 529 12.60 -17.08 -28.24
CA GLU A 529 13.76 -17.09 -29.14
C GLU A 529 14.21 -18.54 -29.42
N THR A 530 14.33 -19.36 -28.37
CA THR A 530 14.67 -20.79 -28.51
C THR A 530 13.59 -21.55 -29.30
N LEU A 531 12.30 -21.32 -29.02
CA LEU A 531 11.21 -21.97 -29.75
C LEU A 531 11.16 -21.56 -31.24
N ALA A 532 11.43 -20.28 -31.53
CA ALA A 532 11.47 -19.77 -32.89
C ALA A 532 12.59 -20.42 -33.71
N GLU A 533 13.78 -20.56 -33.12
CA GLU A 533 14.90 -21.27 -33.74
C GLU A 533 14.52 -22.72 -34.08
N ARG A 534 13.87 -23.43 -33.15
CA ARG A 534 13.40 -24.81 -33.38
C ARG A 534 12.30 -24.89 -34.45
N ALA A 535 11.47 -23.87 -34.55
CA ALA A 535 10.45 -23.75 -35.58
C ALA A 535 11.01 -23.24 -36.93
N GLY A 536 12.30 -22.90 -37.00
CA GLY A 536 12.96 -22.42 -38.22
C GLY A 536 12.52 -21.01 -38.64
N MET A 537 12.17 -20.14 -37.70
CA MET A 537 11.69 -18.77 -37.95
C MET A 537 12.28 -17.77 -36.94
N THR A 538 11.94 -16.48 -37.08
CA THR A 538 12.34 -15.45 -36.11
C THR A 538 11.35 -15.38 -34.94
N GLU A 539 11.79 -14.87 -33.79
CA GLU A 539 10.90 -14.66 -32.62
C GLU A 539 9.71 -13.75 -32.98
N THR A 540 9.93 -12.73 -33.81
CA THR A 540 8.91 -11.80 -34.25
C THR A 540 7.84 -12.46 -35.11
N ASP A 541 8.23 -13.45 -35.94
CA ASP A 541 7.31 -14.22 -36.79
C ASP A 541 6.61 -15.36 -36.03
N LEU A 542 7.10 -15.71 -34.83
CA LEU A 542 6.57 -16.81 -34.02
C LEU A 542 5.21 -16.45 -33.42
N ALA A 543 4.14 -16.92 -34.05
CA ALA A 543 2.78 -16.87 -33.53
C ALA A 543 2.45 -18.15 -32.76
N LEU A 544 2.36 -18.04 -31.42
CA LEU A 544 1.97 -19.15 -30.55
C LEU A 544 0.52 -18.99 -30.11
N ARG A 545 -0.23 -20.09 -30.14
CA ARG A 545 -1.60 -20.15 -29.65
C ARG A 545 -1.99 -21.60 -29.34
N ASP A 546 -2.76 -21.79 -28.27
CA ASP A 546 -3.38 -23.07 -27.88
C ASP A 546 -2.36 -24.23 -27.86
N GLY A 547 -1.17 -23.98 -27.30
CA GLY A 547 -0.11 -24.98 -27.10
C GLY A 547 0.77 -25.28 -28.32
N GLY A 548 0.78 -24.42 -29.34
CA GLY A 548 1.61 -24.63 -30.53
C GLY A 548 1.81 -23.39 -31.41
N VAL A 549 2.60 -23.55 -32.47
CA VAL A 549 2.74 -22.55 -33.53
C VAL A 549 1.45 -22.53 -34.36
N VAL A 550 0.90 -21.36 -34.64
CA VAL A 550 -0.31 -21.21 -35.47
C VAL A 550 -0.06 -21.82 -36.85
N GLY A 551 -0.74 -22.93 -37.16
CA GLY A 551 -0.58 -23.67 -38.41
C GLY A 551 0.72 -24.45 -38.53
N GLY A 552 1.44 -24.67 -37.43
CA GLY A 552 2.73 -25.36 -37.38
C GLY A 552 2.76 -26.48 -36.33
N ALA A 553 3.95 -26.71 -35.78
CA ALA A 553 4.20 -27.75 -34.77
C ALA A 553 3.64 -27.39 -33.38
N SER A 554 3.29 -28.39 -32.59
CA SER A 554 2.96 -28.19 -31.18
C SER A 554 4.18 -27.81 -30.35
N LEU A 555 3.98 -27.25 -29.15
CA LEU A 555 5.09 -27.01 -28.22
C LEU A 555 5.77 -28.32 -27.82
N GLU A 556 5.02 -29.40 -27.58
CA GLU A 556 5.60 -30.71 -27.28
C GLU A 556 6.53 -31.22 -28.40
N GLU A 557 6.14 -31.02 -29.67
CA GLU A 557 6.97 -31.37 -30.83
C GLU A 557 8.24 -30.52 -30.89
N LEU A 558 8.14 -29.21 -30.64
CA LEU A 558 9.30 -28.32 -30.58
C LEU A 558 10.21 -28.64 -29.38
N LEU A 559 9.65 -29.06 -28.26
CA LEU A 559 10.40 -29.41 -27.06
C LEU A 559 11.08 -30.76 -27.19
N ASN A 560 10.49 -31.71 -27.92
CA ASN A 560 11.04 -33.05 -28.18
C ASN A 560 11.50 -33.78 -26.89
N GLY A 561 10.69 -33.69 -25.84
CA GLY A 561 10.98 -34.29 -24.53
C GLY A 561 11.92 -33.48 -23.63
N GLU A 562 12.40 -32.33 -24.08
CA GLU A 562 13.26 -31.44 -23.29
C GLU A 562 12.45 -30.45 -22.46
N THR A 563 13.01 -30.07 -21.31
CA THR A 563 12.50 -28.96 -20.50
C THR A 563 13.39 -27.75 -20.69
N LEU A 564 12.80 -26.60 -21.00
CA LEU A 564 13.51 -25.33 -21.16
C LEU A 564 13.33 -24.49 -19.89
N VAL A 565 14.42 -23.89 -19.42
CA VAL A 565 14.42 -23.07 -18.21
C VAL A 565 15.15 -21.77 -18.50
N GLU A 566 14.45 -20.66 -18.33
CA GLU A 566 15.05 -19.33 -18.41
C GLU A 566 14.70 -18.50 -17.18
N GLU A 567 15.67 -17.72 -16.70
CA GLU A 567 15.48 -16.75 -15.64
C GLU A 567 15.53 -15.36 -16.25
N GLY A 568 14.45 -14.60 -16.11
CA GLY A 568 14.41 -13.20 -16.51
C GLY A 568 14.85 -12.33 -15.35
N HIS A 569 15.65 -11.32 -15.65
CA HIS A 569 16.20 -10.37 -14.69
C HIS A 569 15.96 -8.96 -15.21
N TYR A 570 15.14 -8.20 -14.49
CA TYR A 570 14.83 -6.81 -14.79
C TYR A 570 15.45 -5.90 -13.73
N GLU A 571 16.13 -4.85 -14.18
CA GLU A 571 16.63 -3.76 -13.34
C GLU A 571 16.17 -2.41 -13.93
N PRO A 572 15.67 -1.47 -13.10
CA PRO A 572 15.52 -0.09 -13.54
C PRO A 572 16.89 0.50 -13.89
N GLY A 573 16.94 1.32 -14.92
CA GLY A 573 18.16 1.99 -15.37
C GLY A 573 17.97 3.49 -15.52
N ASP A 574 18.84 4.11 -16.31
CA ASP A 574 19.00 5.56 -16.36
C ASP A 574 17.73 6.29 -16.88
N VAL A 575 16.78 5.55 -17.49
CA VAL A 575 15.49 6.11 -17.96
C VAL A 575 14.69 6.78 -16.84
N THR A 576 14.87 6.37 -15.58
CA THR A 576 14.15 6.96 -14.44
C THR A 576 14.64 8.36 -14.08
N ASP A 577 15.85 8.74 -14.52
CA ASP A 577 16.43 10.06 -14.25
C ASP A 577 15.97 11.11 -15.28
N ASP A 578 15.57 10.66 -16.47
CA ASP A 578 15.17 11.52 -17.58
C ASP A 578 13.67 11.87 -17.60
N TYR A 579 12.85 11.16 -16.81
CA TYR A 579 11.39 11.28 -16.83
C TYR A 579 10.77 11.24 -15.44
N THR A 580 9.65 11.94 -15.28
CA THR A 580 8.75 11.74 -14.14
C THR A 580 7.64 10.76 -14.52
N ALA A 581 7.59 9.61 -13.85
CA ALA A 581 6.53 8.61 -14.04
C ALA A 581 5.52 8.65 -12.89
N ALA A 582 4.24 8.72 -13.24
CA ALA A 582 3.13 8.65 -12.28
C ALA A 582 1.90 7.99 -12.92
N GLY A 583 1.02 7.44 -12.08
CA GLY A 583 -0.36 7.13 -12.43
C GLY A 583 -1.28 8.30 -12.06
N TYR A 584 -2.36 8.47 -12.80
CA TYR A 584 -3.32 9.56 -12.63
C TYR A 584 -4.75 9.06 -12.54
N GLY A 585 -5.61 9.82 -11.88
CA GLY A 585 -7.03 9.51 -11.83
C GLY A 585 -7.91 10.70 -11.46
N ALA A 586 -9.21 10.45 -11.44
CA ALA A 586 -10.22 11.38 -10.96
C ALA A 586 -11.35 10.61 -10.28
N PHE A 587 -11.80 11.12 -9.14
CA PHE A 587 -12.93 10.59 -8.38
C PHE A 587 -14.11 11.54 -8.48
N PHE A 588 -15.29 10.97 -8.61
CA PHE A 588 -16.57 11.67 -8.57
C PHE A 588 -17.47 10.94 -7.56
N ALA A 589 -18.05 11.69 -6.63
CA ALA A 589 -18.87 11.15 -5.55
C ALA A 589 -20.23 11.84 -5.51
N ARG A 590 -21.27 11.07 -5.19
CA ARG A 590 -22.58 11.57 -4.75
C ARG A 590 -22.86 11.07 -3.34
N VAL A 591 -23.23 12.00 -2.47
CA VAL A 591 -23.57 11.72 -1.07
C VAL A 591 -24.93 12.30 -0.73
N ARG A 592 -25.50 11.75 0.34
CA ARG A 592 -26.61 12.36 1.06
C ARG A 592 -26.21 12.65 2.51
N VAL A 593 -26.57 13.82 3.00
CA VAL A 593 -26.28 14.28 4.38
C VAL A 593 -27.59 14.57 5.11
N ASN A 594 -27.81 13.91 6.25
CA ASN A 594 -28.99 14.16 7.05
C ASN A 594 -28.88 15.51 7.75
N ARG A 595 -29.87 16.38 7.54
CA ARG A 595 -29.86 17.76 8.07
C ARG A 595 -29.98 17.87 9.60
N PHE A 596 -30.40 16.81 10.28
CA PHE A 596 -30.64 16.82 11.73
C PHE A 596 -29.54 16.09 12.50
N THR A 597 -28.96 15.05 11.90
CA THR A 597 -27.96 14.21 12.56
C THR A 597 -26.54 14.44 12.04
N GLY A 598 -26.37 15.09 10.89
CA GLY A 598 -25.08 15.20 10.20
C GLY A 598 -24.61 13.88 9.58
N GLU A 599 -25.41 12.82 9.65
CA GLU A 599 -25.04 11.53 9.07
C GLU A 599 -24.88 11.63 7.55
N THR A 600 -23.70 11.24 7.07
CA THR A 600 -23.42 11.12 5.63
C THR A 600 -23.59 9.67 5.18
N ARG A 601 -24.19 9.47 4.01
CA ARG A 601 -24.22 8.17 3.32
C ARG A 601 -23.79 8.34 1.88
N MET A 602 -22.93 7.44 1.43
CA MET A 602 -22.55 7.33 0.02
C MET A 602 -23.75 6.84 -0.79
N GLU A 603 -23.95 7.43 -1.97
CA GLU A 603 -24.96 6.97 -2.94
C GLU A 603 -24.33 6.39 -4.19
N HIS A 604 -23.25 7.01 -4.68
CA HIS A 604 -22.54 6.59 -5.87
C HIS A 604 -21.13 7.15 -5.84
N MET A 605 -20.18 6.39 -6.39
CA MET A 605 -18.81 6.84 -6.58
C MET A 605 -18.24 6.22 -7.84
N LEU A 606 -17.58 7.05 -8.65
CA LEU A 606 -16.85 6.64 -9.84
C LEU A 606 -15.39 7.04 -9.72
N GLY A 607 -14.48 6.14 -10.08
CA GLY A 607 -13.07 6.43 -10.26
C GLY A 607 -12.63 6.18 -11.71
N ALA A 608 -12.04 7.18 -12.35
CA ALA A 608 -11.38 7.06 -13.66
C ALA A 608 -9.86 7.03 -13.45
N PHE A 609 -9.15 6.05 -14.03
CA PHE A 609 -7.72 5.83 -13.76
C PHE A 609 -6.91 5.55 -15.03
N GLY A 610 -5.80 6.24 -15.20
CA GLY A 610 -4.73 5.96 -16.16
C GLY A 610 -3.45 5.52 -15.42
N PHE A 611 -3.01 4.29 -15.69
CA PHE A 611 -1.83 3.69 -15.06
C PHE A 611 -1.11 2.70 -16.01
N GLY A 612 -1.01 3.04 -17.29
CA GLY A 612 -0.40 2.18 -18.30
C GLY A 612 -1.23 0.94 -18.64
N ARG A 613 -0.57 -0.12 -19.12
CA ARG A 613 -1.21 -1.37 -19.55
C ARG A 613 -1.90 -2.07 -18.38
N VAL A 614 -3.19 -2.35 -18.54
CA VAL A 614 -3.96 -3.19 -17.61
C VAL A 614 -3.66 -4.67 -17.86
N LEU A 615 -3.06 -5.35 -16.89
CA LEU A 615 -2.68 -6.78 -17.01
C LEU A 615 -3.86 -7.74 -16.80
N ASN A 616 -4.81 -7.37 -15.93
CA ASN A 616 -6.08 -8.08 -15.73
C ASN A 616 -7.12 -7.07 -15.28
N THR A 617 -8.17 -6.89 -16.08
CA THR A 617 -9.22 -5.90 -15.82
C THR A 617 -10.03 -6.20 -14.56
N ARG A 618 -10.19 -7.47 -14.16
CA ARG A 618 -10.96 -7.87 -12.97
C ARG A 618 -10.22 -7.61 -11.67
N THR A 619 -8.95 -8.00 -11.58
CA THR A 619 -8.14 -7.78 -10.37
C THR A 619 -7.75 -6.31 -10.23
N ALA A 620 -7.44 -5.62 -11.33
CA ALA A 620 -7.24 -4.17 -11.32
C ALA A 620 -8.50 -3.44 -10.82
N ARG A 621 -9.70 -3.83 -11.31
CA ARG A 621 -10.96 -3.24 -10.83
C ARG A 621 -11.15 -3.50 -9.34
N SER A 622 -10.80 -4.69 -8.87
CA SER A 622 -10.86 -5.05 -7.45
C SER A 622 -9.95 -4.17 -6.59
N GLN A 623 -8.74 -3.85 -7.07
CA GLN A 623 -7.84 -2.91 -6.40
C GLN A 623 -8.43 -1.50 -6.31
N CYS A 624 -9.02 -1.00 -7.40
CA CYS A 624 -9.68 0.30 -7.44
C CYS A 624 -10.85 0.37 -6.46
N ILE A 625 -11.81 -0.55 -6.53
CA ILE A 625 -12.97 -0.53 -5.63
C ILE A 625 -12.55 -0.71 -4.16
N GLY A 626 -11.52 -1.51 -3.87
CA GLY A 626 -11.00 -1.61 -2.50
C GLY A 626 -10.36 -0.31 -2.00
N GLY A 627 -9.71 0.47 -2.87
CA GLY A 627 -9.19 1.80 -2.53
C GLY A 627 -10.29 2.85 -2.36
N MET A 628 -11.32 2.79 -3.20
CA MET A 628 -12.52 3.62 -3.10
C MET A 628 -13.31 3.32 -1.83
N THR A 629 -13.47 2.04 -1.46
CA THR A 629 -14.05 1.65 -0.16
C THR A 629 -13.26 2.24 1.00
N TRP A 630 -11.93 2.14 0.99
CA TRP A 630 -11.10 2.77 2.04
C TRP A 630 -11.26 4.30 2.06
N SER A 631 -11.43 4.92 0.91
CA SER A 631 -11.69 6.36 0.82
C SER A 631 -12.98 6.76 1.54
N ILE A 632 -14.01 5.91 1.55
CA ILE A 632 -15.23 6.11 2.34
C ILE A 632 -14.90 6.09 3.84
N GLY A 633 -14.09 5.12 4.28
CA GLY A 633 -13.64 5.00 5.67
C GLY A 633 -12.83 6.22 6.11
N ALA A 634 -11.78 6.57 5.36
CA ALA A 634 -10.93 7.74 5.61
C ALA A 634 -11.73 9.06 5.61
N ALA A 635 -12.76 9.17 4.76
CA ALA A 635 -13.61 10.35 4.74
C ALA A 635 -14.56 10.44 5.94
N LEU A 636 -15.10 9.32 6.44
CA LEU A 636 -16.30 9.33 7.29
C LEU A 636 -16.11 8.74 8.69
N THR A 637 -15.20 7.78 8.89
CA THR A 637 -15.21 6.94 10.11
C THR A 637 -13.85 6.54 10.67
N GLU A 638 -12.82 6.35 9.84
CA GLU A 638 -11.54 5.81 10.30
C GLU A 638 -10.71 6.85 11.04
N ALA A 639 -10.39 6.58 12.31
CA ALA A 639 -9.50 7.39 13.14
C ALA A 639 -8.91 6.53 14.26
N MET A 640 -7.60 6.63 14.48
CA MET A 640 -6.93 6.09 15.66
C MET A 640 -6.97 7.13 16.79
N LEU A 641 -7.64 6.80 17.89
CA LEU A 641 -7.88 7.71 19.01
C LEU A 641 -6.97 7.37 20.17
N PHE A 642 -6.01 8.24 20.46
CA PHE A 642 -5.05 8.06 21.56
C PHE A 642 -5.51 8.79 22.83
N ASP A 643 -5.33 8.15 23.98
CA ASP A 643 -5.56 8.79 25.27
C ASP A 643 -4.45 9.84 25.54
N PRO A 644 -4.81 11.09 25.86
CA PRO A 644 -3.83 12.16 26.08
C PRO A 644 -3.05 12.02 27.39
N VAL A 645 -3.45 11.15 28.32
CA VAL A 645 -2.84 10.98 29.65
C VAL A 645 -1.66 10.02 29.60
N ASP A 646 -1.82 8.87 28.95
CA ASP A 646 -0.82 7.80 28.94
C ASP A 646 -0.46 7.30 27.53
N GLY A 647 -1.03 7.90 26.48
CA GLY A 647 -0.67 7.64 25.09
C GLY A 647 -1.13 6.29 24.53
N HIS A 648 -1.97 5.53 25.24
CA HIS A 648 -2.51 4.28 24.71
C HIS A 648 -3.54 4.53 23.61
N LEU A 649 -3.67 3.59 22.68
CA LEU A 649 -4.75 3.60 21.68
C LEU A 649 -6.05 3.14 22.35
N ALA A 650 -7.02 4.05 22.49
CA ALA A 650 -8.28 3.79 23.17
C ALA A 650 -9.15 2.82 22.35
N ASN A 651 -9.32 3.09 21.05
CA ASN A 651 -10.14 2.28 20.14
C ASN A 651 -9.34 1.16 19.43
N CYS A 652 -8.67 0.32 20.21
CA CYS A 652 -7.72 -0.68 19.71
C CYS A 652 -8.34 -1.99 19.22
N ASP A 653 -9.56 -2.00 18.71
CA ASP A 653 -10.18 -3.16 18.07
C ASP A 653 -11.07 -2.79 16.87
N LEU A 654 -11.65 -3.79 16.19
CA LEU A 654 -12.51 -3.58 15.02
C LEU A 654 -13.97 -3.24 15.39
N ALA A 655 -14.31 -3.16 16.67
CA ALA A 655 -15.60 -2.67 17.11
C ALA A 655 -15.57 -1.14 17.24
N GLU A 656 -14.47 -0.57 17.74
CA GLU A 656 -14.34 0.87 17.96
C GLU A 656 -13.52 1.59 16.88
N TYR A 657 -12.61 0.90 16.18
CA TYR A 657 -12.02 1.39 14.92
C TYR A 657 -12.93 1.01 13.75
N HIS A 658 -13.73 1.97 13.28
CA HIS A 658 -14.76 1.73 12.28
C HIS A 658 -14.20 1.75 10.85
N VAL A 659 -13.95 0.56 10.32
CA VAL A 659 -13.82 0.35 8.86
C VAL A 659 -15.20 0.30 8.19
N PRO A 660 -15.31 0.64 6.89
CA PRO A 660 -16.57 0.51 6.16
C PRO A 660 -17.14 -0.91 6.19
N VAL A 661 -18.45 -1.03 6.42
CA VAL A 661 -19.18 -2.30 6.30
C VAL A 661 -19.97 -2.35 4.99
N ASN A 662 -20.53 -3.53 4.64
CA ASN A 662 -21.32 -3.72 3.42
C ASN A 662 -22.46 -2.69 3.23
N ARG A 663 -23.01 -2.14 4.32
CA ARG A 663 -24.08 -1.13 4.25
C ARG A 663 -23.59 0.27 3.90
N ASP A 664 -22.32 0.57 4.13
CA ASP A 664 -21.74 1.89 3.87
C ASP A 664 -21.29 2.05 2.42
N VAL A 665 -21.08 0.93 1.72
CA VAL A 665 -20.48 0.88 0.39
C VAL A 665 -21.57 0.60 -0.66
N PRO A 666 -21.93 1.58 -1.51
CA PRO A 666 -22.81 1.34 -2.66
C PRO A 666 -22.06 0.62 -3.79
N ASP A 667 -22.71 0.37 -4.92
CA ASP A 667 -21.99 -0.03 -6.13
C ASP A 667 -21.00 1.08 -6.55
N LEU A 668 -19.76 0.66 -6.80
CA LEU A 668 -18.64 1.53 -7.16
C LEU A 668 -18.25 1.29 -8.62
N ASP A 669 -18.16 2.37 -9.39
CA ASP A 669 -17.80 2.32 -10.81
C ASP A 669 -16.32 2.64 -11.02
N VAL A 670 -15.71 1.91 -11.95
CA VAL A 670 -14.31 2.05 -12.30
C VAL A 670 -14.20 2.16 -13.81
N LEU A 671 -13.56 3.23 -14.27
CA LEU A 671 -13.23 3.47 -15.66
C LEU A 671 -11.71 3.41 -15.81
N PHE A 672 -11.22 2.61 -16.75
CA PHE A 672 -9.81 2.58 -17.11
C PHE A 672 -9.57 3.43 -18.35
N VAL A 673 -8.76 4.47 -18.20
CA VAL A 673 -8.28 5.28 -19.31
C VAL A 673 -7.18 4.50 -20.00
N GLU A 674 -7.29 4.36 -21.33
CA GLU A 674 -6.30 3.65 -22.12
C GLU A 674 -4.95 4.38 -22.09
N GLU A 675 -3.90 3.64 -21.73
CA GLU A 675 -2.56 4.16 -21.62
C GLU A 675 -1.53 3.07 -21.96
N ARG A 676 -0.41 3.52 -22.53
CA ARG A 676 0.84 2.78 -22.68
C ARG A 676 1.96 3.71 -22.27
N ASP A 677 2.92 3.20 -21.52
CA ASP A 677 4.08 3.96 -21.07
C ASP A 677 5.35 3.09 -21.17
N GLY A 678 6.14 3.34 -22.22
CA GLY A 678 7.40 2.65 -22.47
C GLY A 678 8.53 2.99 -21.51
N VAL A 679 8.43 4.11 -20.78
CA VAL A 679 9.38 4.46 -19.72
C VAL A 679 9.07 3.64 -18.47
N ALA A 680 7.78 3.44 -18.16
CA ALA A 680 7.34 2.84 -16.91
C ALA A 680 7.86 1.42 -16.65
N SER A 681 7.91 0.57 -17.68
CA SER A 681 8.44 -0.79 -17.63
C SER A 681 8.45 -1.43 -19.03
N PRO A 682 9.19 -2.54 -19.26
CA PRO A 682 9.14 -3.30 -20.51
C PRO A 682 7.75 -3.81 -20.92
N ILE A 683 6.87 -4.03 -19.94
CA ILE A 683 5.49 -4.45 -20.20
C ILE A 683 4.52 -3.27 -20.28
N GLN A 684 5.05 -2.05 -20.12
CA GLN A 684 4.35 -0.77 -20.20
C GLN A 684 3.21 -0.62 -19.17
N ALA A 685 3.31 -1.32 -18.05
CA ALA A 685 2.37 -1.27 -16.94
C ALA A 685 2.89 -0.37 -15.81
N LYS A 686 1.95 0.26 -15.09
CA LYS A 686 2.23 0.98 -13.83
C LYS A 686 1.40 0.40 -12.68
N GLY A 687 1.70 0.89 -11.48
CA GLY A 687 0.99 0.53 -10.26
C GLY A 687 -0.41 1.16 -10.12
N ILE A 688 -1.43 0.33 -9.88
CA ILE A 688 -2.80 0.76 -9.50
C ILE A 688 -3.12 0.50 -8.02
N GLY A 689 -2.25 -0.24 -7.33
CA GLY A 689 -2.47 -0.74 -5.98
C GLY A 689 -2.82 0.35 -4.98
N GLU A 690 -2.23 1.54 -5.12
CA GLU A 690 -2.39 2.67 -4.21
C GLU A 690 -3.14 3.86 -4.82
N LEU A 691 -3.01 4.08 -6.13
CA LEU A 691 -3.69 5.16 -6.86
C LEU A 691 -5.21 5.17 -6.62
N GLY A 692 -5.83 3.99 -6.47
CA GLY A 692 -7.27 3.80 -6.25
C GLY A 692 -7.86 4.43 -4.98
N MET A 693 -7.05 5.03 -4.08
CA MET A 693 -7.55 5.80 -2.93
C MET A 693 -7.10 7.26 -2.89
N CYS A 694 -6.11 7.66 -3.69
CA CYS A 694 -5.32 8.88 -3.46
C CYS A 694 -6.14 10.19 -3.48
N GLY A 695 -7.31 10.27 -4.09
CA GLY A 695 -8.17 11.46 -4.04
C GLY A 695 -9.58 11.22 -3.51
N GLY A 696 -9.93 9.97 -3.23
CA GLY A 696 -11.32 9.56 -3.04
C GLY A 696 -11.99 10.25 -1.85
N ALA A 697 -11.26 10.38 -0.73
CA ALA A 697 -11.79 11.04 0.47
C ALA A 697 -12.04 12.55 0.24
N GLY A 698 -11.23 13.20 -0.61
CA GLY A 698 -11.42 14.60 -1.01
C GLY A 698 -12.68 14.79 -1.85
N ALA A 699 -12.97 13.86 -2.77
CA ALA A 699 -14.21 13.91 -3.55
C ALA A 699 -15.46 13.80 -2.66
N ILE A 700 -15.40 12.94 -1.63
CA ILE A 700 -16.49 12.77 -0.64
C ILE A 700 -16.64 14.04 0.20
N ALA A 701 -15.54 14.61 0.69
CA ALA A 701 -15.52 15.87 1.42
C ALA A 701 -16.16 17.03 0.63
N ASN A 702 -15.76 17.19 -0.63
CA ASN A 702 -16.33 18.19 -1.54
C ASN A 702 -17.83 17.92 -1.80
N ALA A 703 -18.25 16.65 -1.85
CA ALA A 703 -19.66 16.28 -1.99
C ALA A 703 -20.49 16.63 -0.73
N ILE A 704 -19.93 16.44 0.47
CA ILE A 704 -20.56 16.85 1.74
C ILE A 704 -20.75 18.37 1.77
N TYR A 705 -19.70 19.12 1.41
CA TYR A 705 -19.79 20.57 1.28
C TYR A 705 -20.90 20.96 0.31
N ASN A 706 -20.89 20.41 -0.91
CA ASN A 706 -21.92 20.72 -1.89
C ASN A 706 -23.34 20.35 -1.42
N ALA A 707 -23.50 19.23 -0.71
CA ALA A 707 -24.80 18.80 -0.20
C ALA A 707 -25.35 19.81 0.81
N CYS A 708 -24.59 20.11 1.86
CA CYS A 708 -25.11 20.73 3.07
C CYS A 708 -24.40 22.01 3.51
N GLY A 709 -23.41 22.49 2.76
CA GLY A 709 -22.61 23.67 3.07
C GLY A 709 -21.59 23.49 4.20
N ALA A 710 -21.48 22.28 4.77
CA ALA A 710 -20.52 22.00 5.83
C ALA A 710 -19.11 21.88 5.25
N ARG A 711 -18.22 22.80 5.63
CA ARG A 711 -16.80 22.73 5.29
C ARG A 711 -16.01 22.22 6.50
N VAL A 712 -15.87 20.89 6.58
CA VAL A 712 -15.15 20.22 7.67
C VAL A 712 -13.66 20.18 7.33
N LEU A 713 -12.80 20.69 8.23
CA LEU A 713 -11.36 20.79 8.01
C LEU A 713 -10.56 19.66 8.67
N ASP A 714 -11.23 18.75 9.39
CA ASP A 714 -10.63 17.64 10.12
C ASP A 714 -11.24 16.32 9.66
N PHE A 715 -10.44 15.45 9.02
CA PHE A 715 -10.83 14.10 8.67
C PHE A 715 -10.67 13.16 9.88
N PRO A 716 -11.59 12.20 10.12
CA PRO A 716 -12.81 11.94 9.34
C PRO A 716 -13.94 12.94 9.64
N MET A 717 -14.87 13.08 8.68
CA MET A 717 -16.06 13.93 8.74
C MET A 717 -17.23 13.20 9.41
N THR A 718 -17.06 12.90 10.70
CA THR A 718 -18.07 12.23 11.52
C THR A 718 -19.36 13.06 11.62
N PRO A 719 -20.52 12.43 11.94
CA PRO A 719 -21.80 13.13 11.99
C PRO A 719 -21.81 14.38 12.88
N ASP A 720 -21.14 14.32 14.03
CA ASP A 720 -21.00 15.46 14.96
C ASP A 720 -20.18 16.61 14.36
N ARG A 721 -19.08 16.31 13.65
CA ARG A 721 -18.26 17.33 12.95
C ARG A 721 -19.00 17.96 11.78
N VAL A 722 -19.72 17.15 10.99
CA VAL A 722 -20.54 17.63 9.87
C VAL A 722 -21.68 18.52 10.39
N LEU A 723 -22.37 18.09 11.45
CA LEU A 723 -23.46 18.85 12.06
C LEU A 723 -22.97 20.18 12.63
N ALA A 724 -21.82 20.19 13.30
CA ALA A 724 -21.23 21.41 13.85
C ALA A 724 -20.79 22.41 12.76
N ALA A 725 -20.39 21.93 11.58
CA ALA A 725 -19.95 22.76 10.46
C ALA A 725 -21.08 23.18 9.50
N MET A 726 -22.28 22.60 9.62
CA MET A 726 -23.42 22.98 8.77
C MET A 726 -23.88 24.40 9.09
N PRO A 727 -24.07 25.27 8.08
CA PRO A 727 -24.70 26.57 8.27
C PRO A 727 -26.14 26.47 8.81
N ASP A 728 -26.65 27.54 9.43
CA ASP A 728 -28.03 27.60 9.93
C ASP A 728 -29.11 27.36 8.86
#